data_AF-A0A4E0S3D5-F1
#
_entry.id   AF-A0A4E0S3D5-F1
#
_cell.length_a   1.000
_cell.length_b   1.000
_cell.length_c   1.000
_cell.angle_alpha   90.00
_cell.angle_beta   90.00
_cell.angle_gamma   90.00
#
_symmetry.space_group_name_H-M   'P 1'
#
loop_
_entity.id
_entity.type
_entity.pdbx_description
1 polymer ?
#
loop_
_entity_poly.entity_id
_entity_poly.type
_entity_poly.pdbx_seq_one_letter_code
_entity_poly.pdbx_strand_id
1 'polypeptide(L)'
;MGEFDQVQMAVELFREAFPLLDKDVKDYVEGVLVESGTHFDTEADVHDAIGSLLNEFSCGTSESQIDELCKKIYALMKPTQIKTGDYTLDAPVHMASILDTFSGRLADNRSIWMVKKEVNSVVDPKKLGKAEAKLREKHDKKSTYGKLIGHSSSSSLKNMESAEDFATVSQQLDRRDLNASADASGRHVGDIRLENFDIAFGSRMLLQGANLTISYGRRYGLIGRNGYGKTTLLRALARGDLRLPVGLRVLHVEQEMTGDSTSALESVLRADTERATLLAELSRLQSTRSADNTSVTDESVESGLKRETISGDRLTEIYTRLAAIEADKAPARAAIILHGLGFNTEMQQRPTKQFSGGWRMRLSLAQALFAKPDLLLLDEPTNMLDMRALIWLEGYVQTSSNIMIIVSHDRSFLNTVATDIIHLNARRLDVYRGNYDAFEQARGDRLLAQQREYEALKAEREHIQQFIDKFRYNAKRASLVQSRIKQLERLPPLVPPEKDPVVQIRLPVCDKLSSPVLRLDEVSFHYVPDKPILCKVDLSISSESRICVVGENGAGKTTLLRILLGQLEPTSGLRHAHRGLRLGYFSQHHVDQLDLGLSGLEFLMRKFPSQTEQIYRSQLAAFNITDMLAMQPIGSLSGGQKSRVAFAAMCMSNPNLLVLDEPTNHLDVETISALADGLRLFQGGVVLVSHDERLIETVCNEVWVCTRMGQTQASDLQGSRVYALKDGLPEYKKAVRMELDQMTK
;
A
#
# COMPACT_ATOMS: atom_id res chain seq x y z
N MET A 1 -20.03 39.58 65.20
CA MET A 1 -20.71 38.36 64.68
C MET A 1 -19.73 37.73 63.72
N GLY A 2 -19.16 36.59 64.11
CA GLY A 2 -18.00 35.99 63.45
C GLY A 2 -18.38 35.21 62.18
N GLU A 3 -17.37 34.81 61.40
CA GLU A 3 -17.53 33.93 60.22
C GLU A 3 -18.30 32.64 60.55
N PHE A 4 -18.22 32.15 61.79
CA PHE A 4 -18.99 31.01 62.29
C PHE A 4 -20.52 31.26 62.35
N ASP A 5 -20.98 32.48 62.64
CA ASP A 5 -22.43 32.80 62.64
C ASP A 5 -22.99 32.75 61.21
N GLN A 6 -22.21 33.16 60.22
CA GLN A 6 -22.67 33.27 58.82
C GLN A 6 -22.88 31.90 58.16
N VAL A 7 -21.96 30.96 58.42
CA VAL A 7 -22.10 29.58 57.95
C VAL A 7 -23.29 28.89 58.61
N GLN A 8 -23.54 29.18 59.89
CA GLN A 8 -24.67 28.61 60.62
C GLN A 8 -26.02 29.14 60.13
N MET A 9 -26.10 30.43 59.77
CA MET A 9 -27.27 31.02 59.10
C MET A 9 -27.52 30.43 57.70
N ALA A 10 -26.47 30.11 56.95
CA ALA A 10 -26.60 29.46 55.64
C ALA A 10 -27.15 28.02 55.78
N VAL A 11 -26.72 27.30 56.81
CA VAL A 11 -27.24 25.95 57.14
C VAL A 11 -28.71 26.02 57.58
N GLU A 12 -29.11 27.02 58.36
CA GLU A 12 -30.51 27.22 58.74
C GLU A 12 -31.40 27.53 57.54
N LEU A 13 -30.96 28.39 56.62
CA LEU A 13 -31.69 28.69 55.38
C LEU A 13 -31.86 27.43 54.51
N PHE A 14 -30.84 26.57 54.44
CA PHE A 14 -30.93 25.29 53.75
C PHE A 14 -31.97 24.36 54.38
N ARG A 15 -32.01 24.27 55.72
CA ARG A 15 -33.01 23.46 56.44
C ARG A 15 -34.45 23.94 56.20
N GLU A 16 -34.67 25.25 56.12
CA GLU A 16 -35.97 25.83 55.81
C GLU A 16 -36.40 25.57 54.36
N ALA A 17 -35.47 25.61 53.41
CA ALA A 17 -35.76 25.41 52.00
C ALA A 17 -36.13 23.95 51.66
N PHE A 18 -35.55 22.97 52.36
CA PHE A 18 -35.75 21.54 52.05
C PHE A 18 -36.13 20.69 53.29
N PRO A 19 -37.35 20.87 53.84
CA PRO A 19 -37.79 20.12 55.02
C PRO A 19 -37.97 18.61 54.74
N LEU A 20 -38.27 18.22 53.51
CA LEU A 20 -38.58 16.84 53.10
C LEU A 20 -37.38 16.03 52.59
N LEU A 21 -36.17 16.60 52.55
CA LEU A 21 -34.98 15.89 52.08
C LEU A 21 -34.56 14.78 53.06
N ASP A 22 -33.98 13.71 52.52
CA ASP A 22 -33.52 12.55 53.27
C ASP A 22 -32.40 12.91 54.25
N LYS A 23 -32.37 12.24 55.41
CA LYS A 23 -31.50 12.63 56.54
C LYS A 23 -30.02 12.57 56.19
N ASP A 24 -29.61 11.54 55.44
CA ASP A 24 -28.21 11.34 55.04
C ASP A 24 -27.72 12.41 54.04
N VAL A 25 -28.61 12.89 53.16
CA VAL A 25 -28.30 13.94 52.18
C VAL A 25 -28.19 15.30 52.89
N LYS A 26 -29.03 15.56 53.90
CA LYS A 26 -28.92 16.76 54.74
C LYS A 26 -27.60 16.80 55.49
N ASP A 27 -27.23 15.70 56.16
CA ASP A 27 -25.99 15.62 56.93
C ASP A 27 -24.75 15.80 56.02
N TYR A 28 -24.80 15.30 54.79
CA TYR A 28 -23.75 15.53 53.78
C TYR A 28 -23.64 17.00 53.36
N VAL A 29 -24.76 17.64 52.99
CA VAL A 29 -24.76 19.04 52.54
C VAL A 29 -24.36 19.99 53.67
N GLU A 30 -24.80 19.73 54.90
CA GLU A 30 -24.37 20.47 56.09
C GLU A 30 -22.86 20.31 56.32
N GLY A 31 -22.33 19.09 56.19
CA GLY A 31 -20.88 18.85 56.27
C GLY A 31 -20.10 19.62 55.21
N VAL A 32 -20.57 19.64 53.96
CA VAL A 32 -19.94 20.37 52.86
C VAL A 32 -19.96 21.89 53.11
N LEU A 33 -21.09 22.44 53.56
CA LEU A 33 -21.21 23.87 53.86
C LEU A 33 -20.31 24.29 55.05
N VAL A 34 -20.17 23.43 56.06
CA VAL A 34 -19.32 23.72 57.24
C VAL A 34 -17.83 23.55 56.93
N GLU A 35 -17.43 22.51 56.20
CA GLU A 35 -16.02 22.25 55.90
C GLU A 35 -15.49 23.11 54.75
N SER A 36 -16.32 23.38 53.73
CA SER A 36 -15.91 24.06 52.49
C SER A 36 -16.39 25.51 52.39
N GLY A 37 -17.19 25.99 53.36
CA GLY A 37 -17.77 27.35 53.34
C GLY A 37 -16.77 28.49 53.16
N THR A 38 -15.53 28.32 53.63
CA THR A 38 -14.45 29.32 53.49
C THR A 38 -13.69 29.25 52.15
N HIS A 39 -13.95 28.23 51.33
CA HIS A 39 -13.24 27.94 50.07
C HIS A 39 -14.06 28.22 48.80
N PHE A 40 -15.32 28.67 48.93
CA PHE A 40 -16.13 29.05 47.78
C PHE A 40 -15.79 30.47 47.33
N ASP A 41 -15.21 30.62 46.13
CA ASP A 41 -14.80 31.90 45.58
C ASP A 41 -15.86 32.50 44.66
N THR A 42 -16.66 31.65 44.00
CA THR A 42 -17.73 32.07 43.08
C THR A 42 -19.06 31.37 43.38
N GLU A 43 -20.16 31.95 42.89
CA GLU A 43 -21.50 31.33 42.96
C GLU A 43 -21.54 29.95 42.28
N ALA A 44 -20.74 29.77 41.22
CA ALA A 44 -20.63 28.52 40.49
C ALA A 44 -20.02 27.39 41.34
N ASP A 45 -19.09 27.71 42.24
CA ASP A 45 -18.45 26.69 43.10
C ASP A 45 -19.46 26.08 44.10
N VAL A 46 -20.42 26.88 44.58
CA VAL A 46 -21.50 26.40 45.47
C VAL A 46 -22.49 25.52 44.70
N HIS A 47 -22.81 25.91 43.46
CA HIS A 47 -23.68 25.13 42.59
C HIS A 47 -23.04 23.80 42.19
N ASP A 48 -21.74 23.77 41.88
CA ASP A 48 -21.03 22.53 41.54
C ASP A 48 -20.94 21.56 42.73
N ALA A 49 -20.77 22.10 43.95
CA ALA A 49 -20.65 21.28 45.15
C ALA A 49 -21.98 20.66 45.62
N ILE A 50 -23.09 21.38 45.48
CA ILE A 50 -24.36 21.00 46.13
C ILE A 50 -25.52 20.93 45.11
N GLY A 51 -25.49 21.72 44.03
CA GLY A 51 -26.59 21.85 43.06
C GLY A 51 -26.90 20.55 42.31
N SER A 52 -25.88 19.78 41.92
CA SER A 52 -26.08 18.48 41.25
C SER A 52 -26.83 17.47 42.13
N LEU A 53 -26.49 17.41 43.42
CA LEU A 53 -27.14 16.56 44.41
C LEU A 53 -28.57 17.04 44.69
N LEU A 54 -28.79 18.36 44.79
CA LEU A 54 -30.13 18.92 45.00
C LEU A 54 -31.04 18.70 43.79
N ASN A 55 -30.53 18.74 42.55
CA ASN A 55 -31.29 18.41 41.36
C ASN A 55 -31.74 16.93 41.34
N GLU A 56 -30.92 16.02 41.87
CA GLU A 56 -31.24 14.59 41.88
C GLU A 56 -32.28 14.22 42.95
N PHE A 57 -32.26 14.88 44.11
CA PHE A 57 -33.11 14.53 45.26
C PHE A 57 -34.30 15.48 45.50
N SER A 58 -34.36 16.64 44.84
CA SER A 58 -35.47 17.58 45.01
C SER A 58 -36.64 17.26 44.07
N CYS A 59 -37.60 16.49 44.57
CA CYS A 59 -38.83 16.18 43.83
C CYS A 59 -39.76 17.41 43.81
N GLY A 60 -39.59 18.32 42.84
CA GLY A 60 -40.57 19.38 42.54
C GLY A 60 -40.08 20.84 42.57
N THR A 61 -38.80 21.11 42.81
CA THR A 61 -38.19 22.45 42.68
C THR A 61 -37.60 22.64 41.28
N SER A 62 -37.84 23.79 40.65
CA SER A 62 -37.24 24.08 39.34
C SER A 62 -35.74 24.38 39.47
N GLU A 63 -34.95 24.03 38.47
CA GLU A 63 -33.49 24.27 38.41
C GLU A 63 -33.14 25.75 38.69
N SER A 64 -33.99 26.68 38.23
CA SER A 64 -33.88 28.11 38.52
C SER A 64 -34.04 28.49 40.00
N GLN A 65 -34.82 27.73 40.78
CA GLN A 65 -35.00 27.98 42.22
C GLN A 65 -33.79 27.47 43.01
N ILE A 66 -33.15 26.40 42.54
CA ILE A 66 -31.92 25.86 43.14
C ILE A 66 -30.77 26.83 42.90
N ASP A 67 -30.66 27.40 41.69
CA ASP A 67 -29.72 28.47 41.38
C ASP A 67 -29.91 29.71 42.26
N GLU A 68 -31.16 30.16 42.45
CA GLU A 68 -31.45 31.29 43.34
C GLU A 68 -31.12 31.00 44.81
N LEU A 69 -31.32 29.77 45.27
CA LEU A 69 -30.96 29.34 46.62
C LEU A 69 -29.43 29.29 46.81
N CYS A 70 -28.69 28.73 45.84
CA CYS A 70 -27.23 28.72 45.85
C CYS A 70 -26.66 30.15 45.88
N LYS A 71 -27.26 31.10 45.14
CA LYS A 71 -26.90 32.52 45.18
C LYS A 71 -27.16 33.16 46.54
N LYS A 72 -28.30 32.87 47.18
CA LYS A 72 -28.62 33.37 48.53
C LYS A 72 -27.66 32.81 49.59
N ILE A 73 -27.32 31.53 49.49
CA ILE A 73 -26.35 30.87 50.38
C ILE A 73 -24.96 31.49 50.21
N TYR A 74 -24.51 31.73 48.97
CA TYR A 74 -23.25 32.42 48.71
C TYR A 74 -23.23 33.87 49.23
N ALA A 75 -24.30 34.63 49.01
CA ALA A 75 -24.41 36.02 49.47
C ALA A 75 -24.41 36.16 51.00
N LEU A 76 -24.96 35.18 51.73
CA LEU A 76 -24.90 35.11 53.19
C LEU A 76 -23.49 34.77 53.70
N MET A 77 -22.75 33.92 52.99
CA MET A 77 -21.38 33.54 53.35
C MET A 77 -20.34 34.63 53.01
N LYS A 78 -20.59 35.49 52.03
CA LYS A 78 -19.74 36.64 51.69
C LYS A 78 -20.59 37.90 51.47
N PRO A 79 -20.88 38.70 52.50
CA PRO A 79 -21.49 40.01 52.30
C PRO A 79 -20.52 40.91 51.52
N THR A 80 -20.86 41.19 50.26
CA THR A 80 -20.05 41.95 49.31
C THR A 80 -19.65 43.33 49.85
N GLN A 81 -18.33 43.60 49.95
CA GLN A 81 -17.83 44.96 49.80
C GLN A 81 -18.08 45.39 48.36
N ILE A 82 -19.03 46.31 48.17
CA ILE A 82 -19.19 47.04 46.92
C ILE A 82 -17.92 47.88 46.71
N LYS A 83 -17.11 47.53 45.71
CA LYS A 83 -16.15 48.46 45.10
C LYS A 83 -16.30 48.41 43.58
N THR A 84 -16.92 49.47 43.10
CA THR A 84 -16.87 50.01 41.74
C THR A 84 -15.43 50.26 41.30
N GLY A 85 -15.09 49.96 40.05
CA GLY A 85 -13.84 50.38 39.43
C GLY A 85 -13.63 49.77 38.06
N ASP A 86 -14.17 50.44 37.03
CA ASP A 86 -13.76 50.30 35.63
C ASP A 86 -12.24 50.45 35.49
N TYR A 87 -11.61 49.56 34.73
CA TYR A 87 -10.26 49.79 34.19
C TYR A 87 -10.36 49.93 32.68
N THR A 88 -10.37 51.19 32.21
CA THR A 88 -9.99 51.57 30.86
C THR A 88 -8.46 51.53 30.76
N LEU A 89 -7.95 50.79 29.78
CA LEU A 89 -6.52 50.76 29.40
C LEU A 89 -6.18 52.02 28.60
N ASP A 90 -5.52 52.99 29.23
CA ASP A 90 -4.86 54.10 28.51
C ASP A 90 -3.51 54.44 29.16
N ALA A 91 -2.42 54.07 28.44
CA ALA A 91 -1.10 54.70 28.35
C ALA A 91 0.03 53.66 28.23
N PRO A 92 1.03 53.85 27.34
CA PRO A 92 2.11 52.88 27.13
C PRO A 92 3.18 53.02 28.21
N VAL A 93 3.46 51.92 28.93
CA VAL A 93 4.53 51.88 29.93
C VAL A 93 5.89 51.75 29.24
N HIS A 94 6.74 52.75 29.43
CA HIS A 94 8.14 52.79 28.99
C HIS A 94 8.97 51.69 29.66
N MET A 95 9.54 50.77 28.87
CA MET A 95 10.37 49.63 29.30
C MET A 95 11.71 49.99 29.99
N ALA A 96 12.01 51.28 30.19
CA ALA A 96 13.27 51.71 30.81
C ALA A 96 13.26 51.59 32.35
N SER A 97 12.09 51.69 33.00
CA SER A 97 12.00 51.67 34.48
C SER A 97 12.05 50.27 35.10
N ILE A 98 11.86 49.21 34.29
CA ILE A 98 11.97 47.82 34.74
C ILE A 98 13.43 47.35 34.71
N LEU A 99 14.29 47.93 33.87
CA LEU A 99 15.69 47.49 33.77
C LEU A 99 16.57 47.94 34.96
N ASP A 100 16.26 49.08 35.58
CA ASP A 100 17.02 49.58 36.74
C ASP A 100 16.66 48.91 38.07
N THR A 101 15.50 48.25 38.16
CA THR A 101 15.15 47.43 39.33
C THR A 101 15.73 46.01 39.26
N PHE A 102 16.16 45.55 38.09
CA PHE A 102 16.79 44.24 37.89
C PHE A 102 18.33 44.26 38.00
N SER A 103 18.97 45.41 37.82
CA SER A 103 20.44 45.54 37.88
C SER A 103 21.01 45.52 39.30
N GLY A 104 20.22 45.87 40.33
CA GLY A 104 20.65 45.90 41.72
C GLY A 104 20.66 44.55 42.46
N ARG A 105 20.15 43.46 41.88
CA ARG A 105 20.11 42.12 42.53
C ARG A 105 21.06 41.09 41.92
N LEU A 106 21.91 41.50 40.98
CA LEU A 106 22.82 40.60 40.26
C LEU A 106 24.26 40.54 40.81
N ALA A 107 24.54 41.18 41.95
CA ALA A 107 25.87 41.19 42.56
C ALA A 107 26.13 40.11 43.64
N ASP A 108 25.12 39.32 44.04
CA ASP A 108 25.28 38.27 45.08
C ASP A 108 24.77 36.89 44.61
N ASN A 109 25.32 36.39 43.50
CA ASN A 109 25.11 34.99 43.09
C ASN A 109 26.43 34.32 42.65
N ARG A 110 27.27 34.01 43.64
CA ARG A 110 28.21 32.89 43.56
C ARG A 110 27.51 31.62 44.08
N SER A 111 27.18 30.73 43.15
CA SER A 111 27.10 29.27 43.33
C SER A 111 26.34 28.74 44.56
N ILE A 112 25.00 28.80 44.54
CA ILE A 112 24.09 27.98 45.36
C ILE A 112 23.95 26.58 44.72
N TRP A 113 25.07 25.88 44.52
CA TRP A 113 25.10 24.45 44.13
C TRP A 113 26.07 23.63 44.97
N MET A 114 26.45 24.13 46.15
CA MET A 114 27.16 23.37 47.18
C MET A 114 26.71 23.80 48.58
N VAL A 115 25.50 23.42 48.98
CA VAL A 115 25.18 23.25 50.41
C VAL A 115 24.45 21.93 50.55
N LYS A 116 25.21 20.90 50.94
CA LYS A 116 24.66 19.63 51.42
C LYS A 116 23.93 19.90 52.73
N LYS A 117 22.62 19.71 52.75
CA LYS A 117 21.85 19.54 53.97
C LYS A 117 21.33 18.10 53.99
N GLU A 118 21.92 17.30 54.86
CA GLU A 118 21.50 15.92 55.10
C GLU A 118 20.15 15.91 55.83
N VAL A 119 19.14 15.25 55.24
CA VAL A 119 17.99 14.73 55.98
C VAL A 119 17.68 13.33 55.45
N ASN A 120 17.67 12.39 56.38
CA ASN A 120 17.66 10.95 56.18
C ASN A 120 16.46 10.45 55.36
N SER A 121 16.75 9.94 54.16
CA SER A 121 15.90 8.97 53.47
C SER A 121 16.07 7.60 54.13
N VAL A 122 15.00 7.06 54.72
CA VAL A 122 14.95 5.64 55.12
C VAL A 122 14.75 4.80 53.86
N VAL A 123 15.80 4.69 53.06
CA VAL A 123 15.98 3.66 52.03
C VAL A 123 17.48 3.38 51.98
N ASP A 124 17.91 2.22 52.46
CA ASP A 124 19.31 1.79 52.49
C ASP A 124 19.95 1.91 51.08
N PRO A 125 20.87 2.87 50.83
CA PRO A 125 21.48 3.05 49.51
C PRO A 125 22.30 1.81 49.09
N LYS A 126 22.75 1.01 50.08
CA LYS A 126 23.44 -0.26 49.85
C LYS A 126 22.54 -1.37 49.31
N LYS A 127 21.23 -1.37 49.64
CA LYS A 127 20.27 -2.36 49.09
C LYS A 127 19.82 -1.98 47.69
N LEU A 128 19.66 -0.68 47.43
CA LEU A 128 19.28 -0.15 46.12
C LEU A 128 20.40 -0.36 45.09
N GLY A 129 21.66 -0.08 45.45
CA GLY A 129 22.80 -0.37 44.60
C GLY A 129 23.01 -1.88 44.34
N LYS A 130 22.70 -2.75 45.31
CA LYS A 130 22.73 -4.21 45.10
C LYS A 130 21.59 -4.70 44.18
N ALA A 131 20.43 -4.04 44.19
CA ALA A 131 19.31 -4.37 43.31
C ALA A 131 19.57 -3.89 41.87
N GLU A 132 20.10 -2.68 41.70
CA GLU A 132 20.51 -2.14 40.39
C GLU A 132 21.68 -2.91 39.78
N ALA A 133 22.67 -3.31 40.58
CA ALA A 133 23.77 -4.16 40.12
C ALA A 133 23.25 -5.54 39.65
N LYS A 134 22.32 -6.17 40.39
CA LYS A 134 21.69 -7.43 39.97
C LYS A 134 20.83 -7.28 38.71
N LEU A 135 20.19 -6.13 38.50
CA LEU A 135 19.42 -5.82 37.29
C LEU A 135 20.34 -5.63 36.08
N ARG A 136 21.44 -4.90 36.23
CA ARG A 136 22.48 -4.78 35.20
C ARG A 136 23.09 -6.13 34.86
N GLU A 137 23.45 -6.94 35.86
CA GLU A 137 24.03 -8.26 35.65
C GLU A 137 23.05 -9.23 34.94
N LYS A 138 21.73 -9.11 35.21
CA LYS A 138 20.69 -9.83 34.46
C LYS A 138 20.54 -9.32 33.03
N HIS A 139 20.64 -8.01 32.81
CA HIS A 139 20.57 -7.39 31.48
C HIS A 139 21.78 -7.78 30.62
N ASP A 140 22.96 -7.81 31.22
CA ASP A 140 24.21 -8.22 30.59
C ASP A 140 24.21 -9.72 30.30
N LYS A 141 23.72 -10.57 31.22
CA LYS A 141 23.54 -12.02 30.95
C LYS A 141 22.52 -12.29 29.84
N LYS A 142 21.46 -11.48 29.70
CA LYS A 142 20.48 -11.57 28.60
C LYS A 142 21.07 -11.12 27.25
N SER A 143 21.90 -10.07 27.26
CA SER A 143 22.67 -9.58 26.10
C SER A 143 23.73 -10.59 25.65
N THR A 144 24.39 -11.28 26.59
CA THR A 144 25.41 -12.29 26.30
C THR A 144 24.79 -13.59 25.77
N TYR A 145 23.61 -13.99 26.28
CA TYR A 145 22.86 -15.14 25.75
C TYR A 145 22.37 -14.92 24.31
N GLY A 146 22.03 -13.67 23.94
CA GLY A 146 21.69 -13.31 22.56
C GLY A 146 22.89 -13.33 21.60
N LYS A 147 24.12 -13.17 22.10
CA LYS A 147 25.36 -13.22 21.29
C LYS A 147 25.95 -14.62 21.13
N LEU A 148 25.54 -15.60 21.93
CA LEU A 148 26.07 -16.98 21.92
C LEU A 148 25.36 -17.94 20.96
N ILE A 149 24.29 -17.51 20.29
CA ILE A 149 23.59 -18.30 19.25
C ILE A 149 24.17 -18.04 17.84
N GLY A 150 25.13 -17.13 17.70
CA GLY A 150 25.70 -16.70 16.40
C GLY A 150 27.00 -17.38 15.95
N HIS A 151 27.39 -18.54 16.47
CA HIS A 151 28.69 -19.17 16.12
C HIS A 151 28.61 -20.70 15.98
N SER A 152 27.84 -21.21 15.03
CA SER A 152 27.92 -22.63 14.61
C SER A 152 27.43 -22.83 13.17
N SER A 153 28.25 -22.45 12.19
CA SER A 153 28.32 -23.06 10.83
C SER A 153 29.28 -22.30 9.92
N SER A 154 30.54 -22.13 10.34
CA SER A 154 31.62 -21.64 9.48
C SER A 154 32.42 -22.83 8.95
N SER A 155 31.85 -23.60 8.01
CA SER A 155 32.60 -24.59 7.23
C SER A 155 31.89 -24.92 5.92
N SER A 156 31.86 -23.94 5.00
CA SER A 156 31.76 -24.13 3.54
C SER A 156 31.85 -22.77 2.83
N LEU A 157 33.00 -22.11 2.96
CA LEU A 157 33.36 -20.92 2.17
C LEU A 157 34.35 -21.34 1.09
N LYS A 158 33.83 -21.83 -0.03
CA LYS A 158 34.47 -21.76 -1.35
C LYS A 158 33.37 -21.65 -2.40
N ASN A 159 33.30 -20.47 -3.01
CA ASN A 159 32.58 -20.04 -4.23
C ASN A 159 31.79 -18.76 -3.95
N MET A 160 32.48 -17.61 -3.96
CA MET A 160 31.90 -16.31 -3.67
C MET A 160 32.44 -15.28 -4.65
N GLU A 161 31.82 -15.21 -5.84
CA GLU A 161 31.92 -14.07 -6.78
C GLU A 161 30.55 -13.71 -7.39
N SER A 162 29.43 -14.09 -6.78
CA SER A 162 28.09 -13.75 -7.28
C SER A 162 27.03 -13.53 -6.18
N ALA A 163 27.42 -13.02 -5.01
CA ALA A 163 26.54 -12.95 -3.83
C ALA A 163 25.99 -11.56 -3.48
N GLU A 164 26.16 -10.54 -4.32
CA GLU A 164 25.77 -9.15 -3.96
C GLU A 164 24.27 -8.83 -4.13
N ASP A 165 23.48 -9.70 -4.80
CA ASP A 165 22.07 -9.42 -5.15
C ASP A 165 21.02 -10.28 -4.43
N PHE A 166 21.38 -11.02 -3.37
CA PHE A 166 20.45 -12.00 -2.78
C PHE A 166 19.94 -11.64 -1.38
N ALA A 167 18.65 -11.89 -1.16
CA ALA A 167 18.00 -11.76 0.14
C ALA A 167 18.39 -12.93 1.06
N THR A 168 18.68 -12.63 2.32
CA THR A 168 18.90 -13.64 3.36
C THR A 168 17.57 -13.93 4.05
N VAL A 169 17.18 -15.21 4.08
CA VAL A 169 15.97 -15.69 4.76
C VAL A 169 16.39 -16.48 5.99
N SER A 170 15.75 -16.20 7.13
CA SER A 170 15.93 -17.01 8.34
C SER A 170 14.57 -17.38 8.94
N GLN A 171 14.39 -18.65 9.31
CA GLN A 171 13.16 -19.16 9.89
C GLN A 171 13.48 -19.85 11.23
N GLN A 172 12.86 -19.39 12.31
CA GLN A 172 12.97 -20.04 13.62
C GLN A 172 11.90 -21.14 13.73
N LEU A 173 12.34 -22.39 13.89
CA LEU A 173 11.45 -23.54 14.02
C LEU A 173 11.29 -23.95 15.48
N ASP A 174 10.05 -24.21 15.88
CA ASP A 174 9.77 -24.98 17.10
C ASP A 174 9.97 -26.48 16.82
N ARG A 175 10.64 -27.19 17.75
CA ARG A 175 11.05 -28.60 17.58
C ARG A 175 9.89 -29.60 17.35
N ARG A 176 8.63 -29.17 17.44
CA ARG A 176 7.44 -30.02 17.28
C ARG A 176 7.00 -30.20 15.81
N ASP A 177 7.33 -29.26 14.93
CA ASP A 177 6.96 -29.33 13.50
C ASP A 177 7.85 -30.24 12.66
N LEU A 178 8.95 -30.74 13.24
CA LEU A 178 9.84 -31.73 12.60
C LEU A 178 9.14 -33.09 12.36
N ASN A 179 8.05 -33.38 13.08
CA ASN A 179 7.40 -34.70 13.06
C ASN A 179 6.03 -34.72 12.35
N ALA A 180 5.57 -33.60 11.75
CA ALA A 180 4.25 -33.49 11.12
C ALA A 180 4.24 -33.78 9.60
N SER A 181 5.25 -34.50 9.09
CA SER A 181 5.34 -34.84 7.67
C SER A 181 5.40 -36.35 7.45
N ALA A 182 4.23 -36.99 7.29
CA ALA A 182 3.98 -38.03 6.29
C ALA A 182 2.60 -38.65 6.54
N ASP A 183 1.54 -37.97 6.12
CA ASP A 183 0.31 -38.70 5.81
C ASP A 183 0.49 -39.40 4.46
N ALA A 184 0.35 -40.72 4.46
CA ALA A 184 0.60 -41.64 3.34
C ALA A 184 -0.41 -41.52 2.17
N SER A 185 -1.12 -40.40 2.05
CA SER A 185 -2.06 -40.12 0.96
C SER A 185 -1.56 -38.95 0.13
N GLY A 186 -0.63 -39.23 -0.80
CA GLY A 186 0.06 -38.25 -1.63
C GLY A 186 -0.80 -37.50 -2.66
N ARG A 187 -1.92 -36.87 -2.25
CA ARG A 187 -2.75 -36.07 -3.15
C ARG A 187 -3.52 -34.89 -2.55
N HIS A 188 -3.40 -34.60 -1.26
CA HIS A 188 -3.93 -33.35 -0.72
C HIS A 188 -2.80 -32.40 -0.36
N VAL A 189 -2.68 -31.34 -1.17
CA VAL A 189 -1.95 -30.12 -0.81
C VAL A 189 -2.73 -29.50 0.36
N GLY A 190 -2.30 -29.80 1.59
CA GLY A 190 -2.85 -29.19 2.79
C GLY A 190 -2.51 -27.70 2.87
N ASP A 191 -3.03 -27.03 3.90
CA ASP A 191 -2.73 -25.63 4.18
C ASP A 191 -1.21 -25.43 4.40
N ILE A 192 -0.62 -24.44 3.73
CA ILE A 192 0.79 -24.06 3.91
C ILE A 192 0.85 -23.14 5.13
N ARG A 193 1.62 -23.52 6.15
CA ARG A 193 1.85 -22.72 7.34
C ARG A 193 3.32 -22.35 7.44
N LEU A 194 3.60 -21.06 7.45
CA LEU A 194 4.92 -20.48 7.59
C LEU A 194 4.91 -19.63 8.86
N GLU A 195 5.67 -20.04 9.87
CA GLU A 195 5.74 -19.34 11.14
C GLU A 195 7.14 -18.73 11.35
N ASN A 196 7.17 -17.57 12.01
CA ASN A 196 8.33 -16.84 12.50
C ASN A 196 9.50 -16.80 11.51
N PHE A 197 9.23 -16.30 10.30
CA PHE A 197 10.27 -16.09 9.30
C PHE A 197 10.63 -14.61 9.17
N ASP A 198 11.92 -14.37 8.93
CA ASP A 198 12.54 -13.08 8.69
C ASP A 198 13.11 -13.06 7.27
N ILE A 199 12.95 -11.94 6.58
CA ILE A 199 13.55 -11.71 5.26
C ILE A 199 14.32 -10.40 5.31
N ALA A 200 15.60 -10.46 4.95
CA ALA A 200 16.50 -9.31 4.84
C ALA A 200 17.07 -9.21 3.43
N PHE A 201 17.25 -8.00 2.91
CA PHE A 201 17.97 -7.75 1.67
C PHE A 201 19.14 -6.81 1.93
N GLY A 202 20.37 -7.31 1.77
CA GLY A 202 21.58 -6.60 2.18
C GLY A 202 21.53 -6.22 3.67
N SER A 203 21.63 -4.92 3.97
CA SER A 203 21.55 -4.38 5.33
C SER A 203 20.12 -4.06 5.82
N ARG A 204 19.11 -4.17 4.94
CA ARG A 204 17.73 -3.77 5.24
C ARG A 204 16.86 -4.98 5.58
N MET A 205 16.31 -5.01 6.79
CA MET A 205 15.28 -5.95 7.20
C MET A 205 13.95 -5.60 6.52
N LEU A 206 13.41 -6.52 5.72
CA LEU A 206 12.15 -6.36 4.99
C LEU A 206 10.97 -6.93 5.78
N LEU A 207 11.11 -8.13 6.34
CA LEU A 207 10.12 -8.78 7.19
C LEU A 207 10.76 -9.27 8.48
N GLN A 208 10.03 -9.17 9.59
CA GLN A 208 10.47 -9.60 10.91
C GLN A 208 9.36 -10.34 11.66
N GLY A 209 9.61 -11.59 12.05
CA GLY A 209 8.70 -12.46 12.79
C GLY A 209 7.37 -12.66 12.07
N ALA A 210 7.40 -12.77 10.75
CA ALA A 210 6.20 -12.86 9.94
C ALA A 210 5.59 -14.27 10.03
N ASN A 211 4.25 -14.32 10.10
CA ASN A 211 3.47 -15.54 10.06
C ASN A 211 2.54 -15.49 8.85
N LEU A 212 2.50 -16.57 8.07
CA LEU A 212 1.70 -16.66 6.87
C LEU A 212 1.04 -18.04 6.78
N THR A 213 -0.29 -18.06 6.74
CA THR A 213 -1.07 -19.28 6.53
C THR A 213 -1.85 -19.16 5.22
N ILE A 214 -1.63 -20.11 4.32
CA ILE A 214 -2.17 -20.14 2.97
C ILE A 214 -2.99 -21.42 2.81
N SER A 215 -4.30 -21.29 2.63
CA SER A 215 -5.18 -22.46 2.49
C SER A 215 -5.42 -22.82 1.02
N TYR A 216 -5.70 -24.10 0.78
CA TYR A 216 -6.01 -24.61 -0.55
C TYR A 216 -7.27 -23.96 -1.15
N GLY A 217 -7.23 -23.67 -2.46
CA GLY A 217 -8.36 -23.07 -3.19
C GLY A 217 -8.60 -21.59 -2.92
N ARG A 218 -7.73 -20.92 -2.18
CA ARG A 218 -7.81 -19.48 -1.91
C ARG A 218 -6.90 -18.66 -2.81
N ARG A 219 -7.33 -17.43 -3.07
CA ARG A 219 -6.64 -16.45 -3.91
C ARG A 219 -6.26 -15.26 -3.05
N TYR A 220 -4.97 -15.11 -2.81
CA TYR A 220 -4.41 -14.08 -1.95
C TYR A 220 -3.91 -12.90 -2.77
N GLY A 221 -4.43 -11.70 -2.49
CA GLY A 221 -3.89 -10.45 -3.02
C GLY A 221 -2.78 -9.92 -2.09
N LEU A 222 -1.54 -9.84 -2.55
CA LEU A 222 -0.42 -9.29 -1.77
C LEU A 222 -0.25 -7.79 -2.05
N ILE A 223 -0.51 -6.97 -1.04
CA ILE A 223 -0.55 -5.50 -1.13
C ILE A 223 0.47 -4.89 -0.17
N GLY A 224 1.03 -3.76 -0.57
CA GLY A 224 2.02 -3.00 0.21
C GLY A 224 2.64 -1.91 -0.65
N ARG A 225 3.49 -1.08 -0.04
CA ARG A 225 4.21 -0.04 -0.77
C ARG A 225 5.43 -0.60 -1.50
N ASN A 226 5.84 0.07 -2.56
CA ASN A 226 7.03 -0.29 -3.31
C ASN A 226 8.30 -0.26 -2.44
N GLY A 227 9.16 -1.26 -2.61
CA GLY A 227 10.40 -1.39 -1.85
C GLY A 227 10.25 -1.95 -0.44
N TYR A 228 9.10 -2.54 -0.08
CA TYR A 228 8.91 -3.30 1.16
C TYR A 228 9.18 -4.81 1.02
N GLY A 229 9.51 -5.29 -0.19
CA GLY A 229 9.97 -6.67 -0.39
C GLY A 229 8.93 -7.66 -0.90
N LYS A 230 7.85 -7.23 -1.57
CA LYS A 230 6.83 -8.14 -2.14
C LYS A 230 7.45 -9.16 -3.13
N THR A 231 8.15 -8.66 -4.13
CA THR A 231 8.89 -9.48 -5.10
C THR A 231 9.93 -10.35 -4.40
N THR A 232 10.59 -9.84 -3.36
CA THR A 232 11.57 -10.60 -2.57
C THR A 232 10.91 -11.77 -1.83
N LEU A 233 9.72 -11.58 -1.27
CA LEU A 233 8.93 -12.63 -0.64
C LEU A 233 8.51 -13.70 -1.67
N LEU A 234 8.04 -13.28 -2.85
CA LEU A 234 7.69 -14.22 -3.92
C LEU A 234 8.90 -15.04 -4.40
N ARG A 235 10.06 -14.40 -4.59
CA ARG A 235 11.30 -15.09 -4.96
C ARG A 235 11.75 -16.09 -3.88
N ALA A 236 11.65 -15.72 -2.60
CA ALA A 236 11.98 -16.62 -1.49
C ALA A 236 11.05 -17.84 -1.45
N LEU A 237 9.75 -17.65 -1.72
CA LEU A 237 8.78 -18.75 -1.83
C LEU A 237 9.08 -19.65 -3.05
N ALA A 238 9.40 -19.05 -4.20
CA ALA A 238 9.69 -19.76 -5.43
C ALA A 238 10.94 -20.64 -5.34
N ARG A 239 11.98 -20.17 -4.64
CA ARG A 239 13.24 -20.90 -4.43
C ARG A 239 13.13 -22.02 -3.40
N GLY A 240 12.06 -22.03 -2.60
CA GLY A 240 11.92 -22.95 -1.47
C GLY A 240 12.84 -22.59 -0.30
N ASP A 241 13.27 -21.33 -0.19
CA ASP A 241 14.05 -20.85 0.98
C ASP A 241 13.21 -20.92 2.26
N LEU A 242 11.88 -20.81 2.12
CA LEU A 242 10.89 -21.07 3.16
C LEU A 242 10.47 -22.53 3.08
N ARG A 243 10.36 -23.21 4.23
CA ARG A 243 9.98 -24.64 4.25
C ARG A 243 8.54 -24.83 3.80
N LEU A 244 8.37 -25.27 2.55
CA LEU A 244 7.08 -25.66 1.98
C LEU A 244 6.84 -27.17 2.12
N PRO A 245 5.58 -27.63 2.12
CA PRO A 245 5.25 -29.05 2.08
C PRO A 245 5.90 -29.77 0.89
N VAL A 246 6.42 -30.99 1.13
CA VAL A 246 7.06 -31.81 0.09
C VAL A 246 6.07 -32.20 -1.01
N GLY A 247 6.48 -32.04 -2.27
CA GLY A 247 5.67 -32.36 -3.45
C GLY A 247 4.84 -31.21 -4.02
N LEU A 248 4.88 -30.02 -3.41
CA LEU A 248 4.16 -28.84 -3.89
C LEU A 248 4.84 -28.21 -5.10
N ARG A 249 4.14 -28.12 -6.23
CA ARG A 249 4.65 -27.46 -7.44
C ARG A 249 4.42 -25.96 -7.33
N VAL A 250 5.48 -25.22 -7.04
CA VAL A 250 5.49 -23.75 -7.05
C VAL A 250 5.93 -23.27 -8.42
N LEU A 251 5.19 -22.30 -8.98
CA LEU A 251 5.63 -21.59 -10.17
C LEU A 251 5.57 -20.09 -9.93
N HIS A 252 6.67 -19.42 -10.24
CA HIS A 252 6.80 -17.98 -10.15
C HIS A 252 6.98 -17.39 -11.53
N VAL A 253 6.13 -16.43 -11.87
CA VAL A 253 6.23 -15.67 -13.12
C VAL A 253 7.06 -14.43 -12.83
N GLU A 254 8.34 -14.47 -13.23
CA GLU A 254 9.24 -13.32 -13.14
C GLU A 254 9.03 -12.34 -14.31
N GLN A 255 9.42 -11.08 -14.09
CA GLN A 255 9.13 -9.96 -15.00
C GLN A 255 9.90 -10.01 -16.33
N GLU A 256 10.89 -10.88 -16.51
CA GLU A 256 11.70 -10.90 -17.73
C GLU A 256 12.05 -12.33 -18.18
N MET A 257 11.54 -12.72 -19.37
CA MET A 257 11.94 -13.94 -20.07
C MET A 257 12.84 -13.59 -21.25
N THR A 258 13.98 -14.27 -21.36
CA THR A 258 14.81 -14.23 -22.56
C THR A 258 14.08 -14.91 -23.72
N GLY A 259 14.17 -14.30 -24.91
CA GLY A 259 13.52 -14.85 -26.10
C GLY A 259 14.34 -15.99 -26.70
N ASP A 260 13.65 -17.07 -27.08
CA ASP A 260 14.20 -18.24 -27.76
C ASP A 260 13.77 -18.32 -29.24
N SER A 261 14.35 -19.25 -29.99
CA SER A 261 13.94 -19.52 -31.38
C SER A 261 12.65 -20.36 -31.49
N THR A 262 12.12 -20.83 -30.35
CA THR A 262 10.88 -21.61 -30.26
C THR A 262 9.68 -20.75 -30.62
N SER A 263 8.64 -21.36 -31.20
CA SER A 263 7.36 -20.69 -31.42
C SER A 263 6.66 -20.41 -30.09
N ALA A 264 5.80 -19.37 -30.04
CA ALA A 264 5.05 -19.05 -28.83
C ALA A 264 4.17 -20.23 -28.36
N LEU A 265 3.45 -20.89 -29.27
CA LEU A 265 2.60 -22.03 -28.93
C LEU A 265 3.43 -23.17 -28.33
N GLU A 266 4.52 -23.54 -28.98
CA GLU A 266 5.37 -24.64 -28.54
C GLU A 266 6.09 -24.34 -27.22
N SER A 267 6.44 -23.06 -26.99
CA SER A 267 6.98 -22.58 -25.73
C SER A 267 6.00 -22.76 -24.57
N VAL A 268 4.70 -22.50 -24.76
CA VAL A 268 3.65 -22.80 -23.76
C VAL A 268 3.51 -24.29 -23.53
N LEU A 269 3.53 -25.10 -24.59
CA LEU A 269 3.40 -26.56 -24.47
C LEU A 269 4.57 -27.18 -23.71
N ARG A 270 5.77 -26.60 -23.78
CA ARG A 270 6.97 -27.03 -23.03
C ARG A 270 6.92 -26.69 -21.53
N ALA A 271 6.05 -25.77 -21.11
CA ALA A 271 5.89 -25.45 -19.69
C ALA A 271 5.37 -26.65 -18.87
N ASP A 272 4.62 -27.55 -19.52
CA ASP A 272 4.27 -28.84 -18.94
C ASP A 272 5.45 -29.83 -19.11
N THR A 273 6.31 -29.84 -18.10
CA THR A 273 7.52 -30.68 -18.07
C THR A 273 7.21 -32.17 -18.06
N GLU A 274 6.08 -32.57 -17.45
CA GLU A 274 5.65 -33.97 -17.43
C GLU A 274 5.24 -34.42 -18.83
N ARG A 275 4.43 -33.62 -19.54
CA ARG A 275 4.08 -33.92 -20.93
C ARG A 275 5.31 -33.92 -21.85
N ALA A 276 6.20 -32.95 -21.71
CA ALA A 276 7.41 -32.86 -22.53
C ALA A 276 8.33 -34.08 -22.33
N THR A 277 8.52 -34.52 -21.09
CA THR A 277 9.34 -35.70 -20.78
C THR A 277 8.71 -36.98 -21.30
N LEU A 278 7.39 -37.17 -21.12
CA LEU A 278 6.67 -38.35 -21.63
C LEU A 278 6.68 -38.43 -23.17
N LEU A 279 6.53 -37.31 -23.88
CA LEU A 279 6.60 -37.28 -25.35
C LEU A 279 8.02 -37.55 -25.87
N ALA A 280 9.05 -37.05 -25.16
CA ALA A 280 10.44 -37.34 -25.49
C ALA A 280 10.78 -38.82 -25.23
N GLU A 281 10.31 -39.40 -24.13
CA GLU A 281 10.45 -40.82 -23.80
C GLU A 281 9.72 -41.70 -24.82
N LEU A 282 8.50 -41.34 -25.20
CA LEU A 282 7.72 -42.00 -26.25
C LEU A 282 8.45 -41.99 -27.59
N SER A 283 8.96 -40.83 -28.02
CA SER A 283 9.71 -40.68 -29.28
C SER A 283 10.98 -41.54 -29.28
N ARG A 284 11.69 -41.59 -28.14
CA ARG A 284 12.88 -42.41 -27.96
C ARG A 284 12.55 -43.90 -28.07
N LEU A 285 11.54 -44.38 -27.35
CA LEU A 285 11.12 -45.80 -27.39
C LEU A 285 10.60 -46.22 -28.77
N GLN A 286 9.89 -45.35 -29.48
CA GLN A 286 9.47 -45.59 -30.87
C GLN A 286 10.67 -45.68 -31.83
N SER A 287 11.68 -44.83 -31.66
CA SER A 287 12.89 -44.87 -32.49
C SER A 287 13.71 -46.15 -32.27
N THR A 288 13.85 -46.61 -31.02
CA THR A 288 14.52 -47.88 -30.68
C THR A 288 13.78 -49.08 -31.26
N ARG A 289 12.44 -49.11 -31.14
CA ARG A 289 11.61 -50.18 -31.71
C ARG A 289 11.65 -50.23 -33.24
N SER A 290 11.79 -49.08 -33.89
CA SER A 290 11.95 -49.01 -35.35
C SER A 290 13.33 -49.49 -35.81
N ALA A 291 14.37 -49.29 -35.00
CA ALA A 291 15.73 -49.76 -35.28
C ALA A 291 15.88 -51.28 -35.09
N ASP A 292 15.31 -51.84 -34.02
CA ASP A 292 15.38 -53.28 -33.69
C ASP A 292 14.68 -54.17 -34.75
N ASN A 293 13.68 -53.64 -35.46
CA ASN A 293 13.02 -54.34 -36.58
C ASN A 293 13.91 -54.48 -37.84
N THR A 294 15.09 -53.85 -37.90
CA THR A 294 15.96 -53.83 -39.08
C THR A 294 17.19 -54.73 -38.98
N SER A 295 17.47 -55.32 -37.83
CA SER A 295 18.62 -56.22 -37.62
C SER A 295 18.17 -57.57 -37.05
N VAL A 296 17.51 -58.37 -37.89
CA VAL A 296 17.26 -59.79 -37.62
C VAL A 296 18.46 -60.58 -38.14
N THR A 297 19.44 -60.84 -37.27
CA THR A 297 20.32 -62.01 -37.38
C THR A 297 20.36 -62.68 -36.02
N ASP A 298 19.94 -63.94 -36.02
CA ASP A 298 19.78 -64.82 -34.87
C ASP A 298 21.05 -64.92 -34.01
N GLU A 299 20.91 -64.67 -32.70
CA GLU A 299 21.59 -65.33 -31.56
C GLU A 299 21.62 -64.43 -30.30
N SER A 300 20.48 -64.26 -29.61
CA SER A 300 20.39 -63.92 -28.16
C SER A 300 18.93 -63.78 -27.66
N VAL A 301 18.12 -64.81 -27.95
CA VAL A 301 16.65 -64.82 -27.80
C VAL A 301 16.16 -64.61 -26.35
N GLU A 302 16.87 -65.05 -25.31
CA GLU A 302 16.37 -64.97 -23.92
C GLU A 302 16.50 -63.59 -23.25
N SER A 303 17.41 -62.73 -23.71
CA SER A 303 17.58 -61.37 -23.16
C SER A 303 16.79 -60.31 -23.92
N GLY A 304 16.44 -60.58 -25.18
CA GLY A 304 15.58 -59.73 -26.03
C GLY A 304 14.11 -59.77 -25.60
N LEU A 305 13.54 -60.95 -25.35
CA LEU A 305 12.13 -61.09 -24.96
C LEU A 305 11.77 -60.34 -23.67
N LYS A 306 12.68 -60.29 -22.67
CA LYS A 306 12.49 -59.51 -21.43
C LYS A 306 12.58 -58.00 -21.68
N ARG A 307 13.46 -57.53 -22.58
CA ARG A 307 13.57 -56.10 -22.92
C ARG A 307 12.39 -55.59 -23.75
N GLU A 308 11.88 -56.40 -24.66
CA GLU A 308 10.70 -56.07 -25.47
C GLU A 308 9.41 -56.01 -24.64
N THR A 309 9.22 -56.94 -23.71
CA THR A 309 8.07 -56.90 -22.78
C THR A 309 8.13 -55.70 -21.83
N ILE A 310 9.29 -55.41 -21.23
CA ILE A 310 9.47 -54.22 -20.37
C ILE A 310 9.24 -52.91 -21.15
N SER A 311 9.68 -52.84 -22.41
CA SER A 311 9.46 -51.67 -23.26
C SER A 311 7.98 -51.52 -23.67
N GLY A 312 7.27 -52.64 -23.87
CA GLY A 312 5.83 -52.66 -24.12
C GLY A 312 5.01 -52.16 -22.93
N ASP A 313 5.32 -52.64 -21.73
CA ASP A 313 4.65 -52.23 -20.48
C ASP A 313 4.91 -50.75 -20.15
N ARG A 314 6.13 -50.27 -20.41
CA ARG A 314 6.46 -48.85 -20.24
C ARG A 314 5.72 -47.97 -21.25
N LEU A 315 5.57 -48.42 -22.50
CA LEU A 315 4.79 -47.70 -23.52
C LEU A 315 3.32 -47.60 -23.14
N THR A 316 2.70 -48.67 -22.65
CA THR A 316 1.30 -48.62 -22.19
C THR A 316 1.16 -47.70 -20.98
N GLU A 317 2.08 -47.71 -20.02
CA GLU A 317 2.11 -46.76 -18.90
C GLU A 317 2.18 -45.31 -19.41
N ILE A 318 3.07 -45.00 -20.36
CA ILE A 318 3.19 -43.66 -20.95
C ILE A 318 1.90 -43.25 -21.66
N TYR A 319 1.28 -44.12 -22.47
CA TYR A 319 0.01 -43.81 -23.14
C TYR A 319 -1.12 -43.56 -22.14
N THR A 320 -1.21 -44.35 -21.06
CA THR A 320 -2.22 -44.13 -20.00
C THR A 320 -2.01 -42.79 -19.30
N ARG A 321 -0.75 -42.40 -19.07
CA ARG A 321 -0.42 -41.14 -18.41
C ARG A 321 -0.62 -39.93 -19.33
N LEU A 322 -0.28 -40.05 -20.61
CA LEU A 322 -0.57 -39.03 -21.63
C LEU A 322 -2.09 -38.82 -21.82
N ALA A 323 -2.87 -39.90 -21.77
CA ALA A 323 -4.32 -39.82 -21.80
C ALA A 323 -4.87 -39.12 -20.53
N ALA A 324 -4.33 -39.41 -19.35
CA ALA A 324 -4.72 -38.76 -18.09
C ALA A 324 -4.40 -37.25 -18.07
N ILE A 325 -3.31 -36.83 -18.72
CA ILE A 325 -2.92 -35.41 -18.85
C ILE A 325 -3.71 -34.68 -19.96
N GLU A 326 -4.49 -35.43 -20.76
CA GLU A 326 -5.17 -34.97 -21.97
C GLU A 326 -4.18 -34.31 -22.96
N ALA A 327 -3.06 -34.99 -23.24
CA ALA A 327 -1.98 -34.45 -24.06
C ALA A 327 -2.40 -34.04 -25.49
N ASP A 328 -3.47 -34.64 -26.04
CA ASP A 328 -4.02 -34.34 -27.37
C ASP A 328 -4.83 -33.03 -27.39
N LYS A 329 -5.50 -32.69 -26.27
CA LYS A 329 -6.24 -31.42 -26.13
C LYS A 329 -5.34 -30.25 -25.75
N ALA A 330 -4.14 -30.53 -25.25
CA ALA A 330 -3.15 -29.56 -24.84
C ALA A 330 -2.87 -28.43 -25.86
N PRO A 331 -2.63 -28.68 -27.17
CA PRO A 331 -2.39 -27.61 -28.15
C PRO A 331 -3.60 -26.67 -28.30
N ALA A 332 -4.83 -27.20 -28.30
CA ALA A 332 -6.03 -26.39 -28.36
C ALA A 332 -6.18 -25.53 -27.08
N ARG A 333 -5.94 -26.12 -25.90
CA ARG A 333 -5.95 -25.37 -24.62
C ARG A 333 -4.91 -24.24 -24.61
N ALA A 334 -3.69 -24.51 -25.06
CA ALA A 334 -2.63 -23.50 -25.13
C ALA A 334 -2.99 -22.36 -26.11
N ALA A 335 -3.57 -22.69 -27.25
CA ALA A 335 -4.03 -21.70 -28.23
C ALA A 335 -5.14 -20.79 -27.66
N ILE A 336 -6.09 -21.34 -26.89
CA ILE A 336 -7.14 -20.55 -26.22
C ILE A 336 -6.54 -19.58 -25.19
N ILE A 337 -5.61 -20.04 -24.36
CA ILE A 337 -4.93 -19.19 -23.36
C ILE A 337 -4.15 -18.06 -24.05
N LEU A 338 -3.39 -18.40 -25.10
CA LEU A 338 -2.63 -17.41 -25.87
C LEU A 338 -3.56 -16.38 -26.54
N HIS A 339 -4.66 -16.84 -27.14
CA HIS A 339 -5.63 -15.94 -27.76
C HIS A 339 -6.31 -15.00 -26.76
N GLY A 340 -6.66 -15.52 -25.57
CA GLY A 340 -7.21 -14.73 -24.46
C GLY A 340 -6.26 -13.63 -23.98
N LEU A 341 -4.95 -13.91 -23.97
CA LEU A 341 -3.90 -12.93 -23.66
C LEU A 341 -3.54 -11.99 -24.84
N GLY A 342 -4.22 -12.15 -25.99
CA GLY A 342 -4.11 -11.28 -27.16
C GLY A 342 -3.19 -11.79 -28.28
N PHE A 343 -2.73 -13.05 -28.25
CA PHE A 343 -1.94 -13.61 -29.35
C PHE A 343 -2.84 -14.15 -30.48
N ASN A 344 -2.77 -13.49 -31.64
CA ASN A 344 -3.43 -13.97 -32.86
C ASN A 344 -2.81 -15.27 -33.37
N THR A 345 -3.54 -16.04 -34.18
CA THR A 345 -3.08 -17.33 -34.74
C THR A 345 -1.72 -17.24 -35.43
N GLU A 346 -1.46 -16.17 -36.19
CA GLU A 346 -0.14 -15.93 -36.79
C GLU A 346 0.96 -15.71 -35.74
N MET A 347 0.65 -14.97 -34.67
CA MET A 347 1.63 -14.66 -33.61
C MET A 347 1.97 -15.94 -32.83
N GLN A 348 1.02 -16.84 -32.64
CA GLN A 348 1.26 -18.11 -31.96
C GLN A 348 2.35 -18.96 -32.63
N GLN A 349 2.51 -18.83 -33.95
CA GLN A 349 3.54 -19.52 -34.74
C GLN A 349 4.88 -18.78 -34.81
N ARG A 350 4.93 -17.49 -34.45
CA ARG A 350 6.15 -16.68 -34.52
C ARG A 350 7.14 -17.05 -33.41
N PRO A 351 8.46 -16.92 -33.67
CA PRO A 351 9.49 -17.24 -32.69
C PRO A 351 9.56 -16.21 -31.56
N THR A 352 9.90 -16.65 -30.35
CA THR A 352 9.80 -15.82 -29.14
C THR A 352 10.79 -14.66 -29.08
N LYS A 353 11.93 -14.77 -29.78
CA LYS A 353 12.91 -13.67 -29.99
C LYS A 353 12.32 -12.43 -30.66
N GLN A 354 11.32 -12.58 -31.53
CA GLN A 354 10.72 -11.45 -32.26
C GLN A 354 9.72 -10.65 -31.43
N PHE A 355 9.27 -11.18 -30.29
CA PHE A 355 8.38 -10.47 -29.40
C PHE A 355 9.13 -9.43 -28.57
N SER A 356 8.47 -8.29 -28.31
CA SER A 356 8.94 -7.30 -27.34
C SER A 356 8.81 -7.85 -25.91
N GLY A 357 9.49 -7.21 -24.94
CA GLY A 357 9.50 -7.64 -23.55
C GLY A 357 8.09 -7.87 -22.97
N GLY A 358 7.14 -6.96 -23.23
CA GLY A 358 5.74 -7.12 -22.77
C GLY A 358 5.03 -8.35 -23.35
N TRP A 359 5.26 -8.67 -24.62
CA TRP A 359 4.72 -9.90 -25.23
C TRP A 359 5.40 -11.16 -24.67
N ARG A 360 6.70 -11.11 -24.34
CA ARG A 360 7.39 -12.22 -23.67
C ARG A 360 6.88 -12.43 -22.24
N MET A 361 6.55 -11.37 -21.53
CA MET A 361 5.90 -11.43 -20.22
C MET A 361 4.53 -12.11 -20.30
N ARG A 362 3.70 -11.74 -21.30
CA ARG A 362 2.42 -12.43 -21.55
C ARG A 362 2.60 -13.89 -21.88
N LEU A 363 3.66 -14.25 -22.60
CA LEU A 363 3.99 -15.64 -22.88
C LEU A 363 4.37 -16.40 -21.61
N SER A 364 5.15 -15.79 -20.71
CA SER A 364 5.48 -16.35 -19.39
C SER A 364 4.23 -16.59 -18.56
N LEU A 365 3.30 -15.62 -18.56
CA LEU A 365 1.99 -15.78 -17.93
C LEU A 365 1.20 -16.93 -18.56
N ALA A 366 1.17 -17.04 -19.90
CA ALA A 366 0.51 -18.13 -20.61
C ALA A 366 1.08 -19.51 -20.23
N GLN A 367 2.41 -19.63 -20.17
CA GLN A 367 3.11 -20.83 -19.72
C GLN A 367 2.68 -21.22 -18.30
N ALA A 368 2.61 -20.23 -17.40
CA ALA A 368 2.25 -20.49 -16.02
C ALA A 368 0.79 -20.88 -15.81
N LEU A 369 -0.13 -20.24 -16.53
CA LEU A 369 -1.55 -20.60 -16.52
C LEU A 369 -1.79 -21.99 -17.13
N PHE A 370 -0.98 -22.38 -18.13
CA PHE A 370 -1.05 -23.69 -18.77
C PHE A 370 -0.51 -24.82 -17.88
N ALA A 371 0.60 -24.58 -17.17
CA ALA A 371 1.24 -25.58 -16.30
C ALA A 371 0.37 -26.01 -15.09
N LYS A 372 -0.61 -25.19 -14.69
CA LYS A 372 -1.51 -25.45 -13.54
C LYS A 372 -0.76 -25.92 -12.28
N PRO A 373 0.18 -25.12 -11.76
CA PRO A 373 0.92 -25.43 -10.53
C PRO A 373 0.00 -25.43 -9.31
N ASP A 374 0.44 -26.05 -8.23
CA ASP A 374 -0.35 -26.12 -6.98
C ASP A 374 -0.35 -24.75 -6.26
N LEU A 375 0.78 -24.03 -6.33
CA LEU A 375 0.94 -22.65 -5.91
C LEU A 375 1.43 -21.79 -7.07
N LEU A 376 0.60 -20.86 -7.52
CA LEU A 376 0.93 -19.89 -8.56
C LEU A 376 1.25 -18.53 -7.94
N LEU A 377 2.45 -18.02 -8.20
CA LEU A 377 2.92 -16.72 -7.75
C LEU A 377 2.99 -15.77 -8.95
N LEU A 378 2.19 -14.70 -8.92
CA LEU A 378 2.13 -13.68 -9.96
C LEU A 378 2.63 -12.35 -9.42
N ASP A 379 3.73 -11.83 -9.98
CA ASP A 379 4.27 -10.53 -9.60
C ASP A 379 3.84 -9.44 -10.59
N GLU A 380 2.86 -8.62 -10.20
CA GLU A 380 2.32 -7.49 -11.00
C GLU A 380 1.93 -7.88 -12.44
N PRO A 381 1.03 -8.88 -12.62
CA PRO A 381 0.65 -9.33 -13.96
C PRO A 381 -0.10 -8.27 -14.77
N THR A 382 -0.70 -7.27 -14.11
CA THR A 382 -1.55 -6.24 -14.74
C THR A 382 -0.77 -5.21 -15.55
N ASN A 383 0.48 -4.89 -15.17
CA ASN A 383 1.25 -3.76 -15.73
C ASN A 383 1.58 -3.85 -17.23
N MET A 384 1.44 -5.02 -17.85
CA MET A 384 1.73 -5.23 -19.28
C MET A 384 0.52 -5.81 -20.05
N LEU A 385 -0.65 -5.82 -19.41
CA LEU A 385 -1.90 -6.35 -19.98
C LEU A 385 -2.80 -5.20 -20.43
N ASP A 386 -3.42 -5.39 -21.60
CA ASP A 386 -4.50 -4.51 -22.04
C ASP A 386 -5.77 -4.83 -21.27
N MET A 387 -6.72 -3.89 -21.28
CA MET A 387 -8.07 -4.10 -20.75
C MET A 387 -8.72 -5.42 -21.21
N ARG A 388 -8.58 -5.80 -22.50
CA ARG A 388 -9.13 -7.06 -23.01
C ARG A 388 -8.47 -8.29 -22.37
N ALA A 389 -7.15 -8.30 -22.29
CA ALA A 389 -6.41 -9.41 -21.70
C ALA A 389 -6.60 -9.47 -20.18
N LEU A 390 -6.78 -8.32 -19.53
CA LEU A 390 -7.07 -8.20 -18.10
C LEU A 390 -8.44 -8.80 -17.76
N ILE A 391 -9.50 -8.43 -18.49
CA ILE A 391 -10.85 -8.99 -18.31
C ILE A 391 -10.85 -10.51 -18.53
N TRP A 392 -10.12 -11.00 -19.53
CA TRP A 392 -9.96 -12.43 -19.76
C TRP A 392 -9.23 -13.12 -18.59
N LEU A 393 -8.15 -12.51 -18.09
CA LEU A 393 -7.39 -13.03 -16.96
C LEU A 393 -8.24 -13.09 -15.69
N GLU A 394 -9.04 -12.05 -15.41
CA GLU A 394 -10.00 -12.04 -14.28
C GLU A 394 -10.92 -13.27 -14.33
N GLY A 395 -11.56 -13.51 -15.48
CA GLY A 395 -12.44 -14.66 -15.68
C GLY A 395 -11.71 -15.99 -15.52
N TYR A 396 -10.52 -16.11 -16.12
CA TYR A 396 -9.71 -17.33 -16.03
C TYR A 396 -9.30 -17.62 -14.58
N VAL A 397 -8.79 -16.62 -13.85
CA VAL A 397 -8.31 -16.79 -12.48
C VAL A 397 -9.47 -17.12 -11.54
N GLN A 398 -10.65 -16.55 -11.74
CA GLN A 398 -11.85 -16.90 -10.95
C GLN A 398 -12.24 -18.38 -11.07
N THR A 399 -12.07 -18.98 -12.25
CA THR A 399 -12.38 -20.40 -12.48
C THR A 399 -11.32 -21.35 -11.91
N SER A 400 -10.14 -20.85 -11.56
CA SER A 400 -9.05 -21.68 -11.06
C SER A 400 -9.25 -22.09 -9.60
N SER A 401 -8.97 -23.37 -9.30
CA SER A 401 -9.04 -23.95 -7.95
C SER A 401 -7.69 -24.02 -7.24
N ASN A 402 -6.63 -23.52 -7.88
CA ASN A 402 -5.27 -23.61 -7.35
C ASN A 402 -5.01 -22.49 -6.34
N ILE A 403 -3.98 -22.65 -5.50
CA ILE A 403 -3.57 -21.59 -4.59
C ILE A 403 -2.87 -20.51 -5.41
N MET A 404 -3.29 -19.26 -5.26
CA MET A 404 -2.69 -18.14 -5.98
C MET A 404 -2.29 -17.02 -5.03
N ILE A 405 -1.07 -16.52 -5.18
CA ILE A 405 -0.65 -15.25 -4.57
C ILE A 405 -0.38 -14.27 -5.70
N ILE A 406 -1.16 -13.20 -5.73
CA ILE A 406 -1.10 -12.19 -6.77
C ILE A 406 -0.67 -10.87 -6.15
N VAL A 407 0.48 -10.37 -6.56
CA VAL A 407 0.90 -9.00 -6.27
C VAL A 407 0.29 -8.12 -7.34
N SER A 408 -0.55 -7.17 -6.93
CA SER A 408 -1.08 -6.16 -7.85
C SER A 408 -1.33 -4.87 -7.11
N HIS A 409 -1.16 -3.76 -7.82
CA HIS A 409 -1.60 -2.43 -7.40
C HIS A 409 -3.01 -2.07 -7.89
N ASP A 410 -3.62 -2.90 -8.74
CA ASP A 410 -4.95 -2.67 -9.29
C ASP A 410 -6.05 -3.10 -8.30
N ARG A 411 -6.81 -2.11 -7.84
CA ARG A 411 -7.91 -2.31 -6.89
C ARG A 411 -9.07 -3.10 -7.50
N SER A 412 -9.47 -2.77 -8.73
CA SER A 412 -10.62 -3.42 -9.41
C SER A 412 -10.34 -4.89 -9.67
N PHE A 413 -9.13 -5.19 -10.13
CA PHE A 413 -8.67 -6.56 -10.34
C PHE A 413 -8.67 -7.36 -9.04
N LEU A 414 -8.06 -6.82 -7.97
CA LEU A 414 -8.03 -7.47 -6.65
C LEU A 414 -9.43 -7.65 -6.05
N ASN A 415 -10.33 -6.69 -6.27
CA ASN A 415 -11.71 -6.77 -5.78
C ASN A 415 -12.48 -7.93 -6.44
N THR A 416 -12.20 -8.18 -7.72
CA THR A 416 -12.86 -9.21 -8.53
C THR A 416 -12.27 -10.60 -8.28
N VAL A 417 -10.96 -10.69 -8.04
CA VAL A 417 -10.21 -11.95 -8.02
C VAL A 417 -9.92 -12.46 -6.60
N ALA A 418 -9.54 -11.57 -5.67
CA ALA A 418 -9.00 -11.97 -4.38
C ALA A 418 -10.10 -12.44 -3.40
N THR A 419 -9.82 -13.52 -2.67
CA THR A 419 -10.64 -13.99 -1.55
C THR A 419 -10.13 -13.49 -0.21
N ASP A 420 -8.82 -13.25 -0.13
CA ASP A 420 -8.11 -12.80 1.05
C ASP A 420 -7.02 -11.81 0.62
N ILE A 421 -6.75 -10.80 1.45
CA ILE A 421 -5.71 -9.80 1.22
C ILE A 421 -4.60 -9.97 2.24
N ILE A 422 -3.36 -10.13 1.76
CA ILE A 422 -2.15 -10.09 2.56
C ILE A 422 -1.63 -8.66 2.49
N HIS A 423 -1.67 -7.94 3.60
CA HIS A 423 -1.16 -6.59 3.70
C HIS A 423 0.23 -6.60 4.33
N LEU A 424 1.22 -6.13 3.58
CA LEU A 424 2.59 -5.97 4.01
C LEU A 424 2.80 -4.53 4.49
N ASN A 425 2.85 -4.36 5.81
CA ASN A 425 3.08 -3.06 6.46
C ASN A 425 4.11 -3.18 7.58
N ALA A 426 4.98 -2.17 7.72
CA ALA A 426 5.94 -2.03 8.83
C ALA A 426 6.72 -3.33 9.19
N ARG A 427 7.18 -4.06 8.16
CA ARG A 427 7.92 -5.34 8.29
C ARG A 427 7.10 -6.51 8.83
N ARG A 428 5.77 -6.40 8.83
CA ARG A 428 4.82 -7.43 9.23
C ARG A 428 3.90 -7.81 8.08
N LEU A 429 3.34 -9.01 8.17
CA LEU A 429 2.30 -9.51 7.27
C LEU A 429 1.01 -9.69 8.06
N ASP A 430 -0.02 -8.95 7.69
CA ASP A 430 -1.37 -9.10 8.22
C ASP A 430 -2.28 -9.69 7.14
N VAL A 431 -3.05 -10.72 7.47
CA VAL A 431 -4.00 -11.35 6.54
C VAL A 431 -5.42 -10.92 6.88
N TYR A 432 -6.13 -10.42 5.88
CA TYR A 432 -7.52 -10.00 5.96
C TYR A 432 -8.38 -10.90 5.07
N ARG A 433 -9.54 -11.31 5.57
CA ARG A 433 -10.50 -12.10 4.79
C ARG A 433 -11.44 -11.17 4.04
N GLY A 434 -11.69 -11.47 2.77
CA GLY A 434 -12.54 -10.69 1.89
C GLY A 434 -11.80 -10.05 0.72
N ASN A 435 -12.54 -9.28 -0.04
CA ASN A 435 -12.07 -8.52 -1.19
C ASN A 435 -11.30 -7.25 -0.74
N TYR A 436 -10.80 -6.49 -1.72
CA TYR A 436 -10.03 -5.26 -1.45
C TYR A 436 -10.84 -4.23 -0.64
N ASP A 437 -12.11 -4.04 -0.96
CA ASP A 437 -12.95 -3.03 -0.30
C ASP A 437 -13.23 -3.40 1.17
N ALA A 438 -13.50 -4.69 1.45
CA ALA A 438 -13.64 -5.17 2.82
C ALA A 438 -12.33 -5.00 3.62
N PHE A 439 -11.17 -5.21 2.97
CA PHE A 439 -9.88 -4.91 3.57
C PHE A 439 -9.71 -3.43 3.91
N GLU A 440 -10.05 -2.51 2.99
CA GLU A 440 -9.91 -1.07 3.21
C GLU A 440 -10.80 -0.60 4.38
N GLN A 441 -12.04 -1.10 4.46
CA GLN A 441 -12.95 -0.86 5.58
C GLN A 441 -12.41 -1.42 6.89
N ALA A 442 -12.07 -2.71 6.92
CA ALA A 442 -11.56 -3.37 8.13
C ALA A 442 -10.26 -2.72 8.64
N ARG A 443 -9.41 -2.25 7.72
CA ARG A 443 -8.21 -1.48 8.04
C ARG A 443 -8.56 -0.12 8.64
N GLY A 444 -9.51 0.60 8.04
CA GLY A 444 -10.00 1.89 8.54
C GLY A 444 -10.57 1.79 9.95
N ASP A 445 -11.41 0.78 10.19
CA ASP A 445 -12.00 0.52 11.51
C ASP A 445 -10.94 0.18 12.55
N ARG A 446 -9.95 -0.65 12.19
CA ARG A 446 -8.83 -1.00 13.06
C ARG A 446 -7.98 0.23 13.41
N LEU A 447 -7.69 1.09 12.44
CA LEU A 447 -6.90 2.30 12.65
C LEU A 447 -7.67 3.31 13.52
N LEU A 448 -8.97 3.46 13.31
CA LEU A 448 -9.83 4.33 14.10
C LEU A 448 -9.99 3.81 15.54
N ALA A 449 -10.09 2.49 15.73
CA ALA A 449 -10.07 1.88 17.07
C ALA A 449 -8.73 2.12 17.78
N GLN A 450 -7.60 1.91 17.09
CA GLN A 450 -6.26 2.20 17.64
C GLN A 450 -6.08 3.68 17.97
N GLN A 451 -6.62 4.59 17.15
CA GLN A 451 -6.55 6.02 17.43
C GLN A 451 -7.36 6.39 18.68
N ARG A 452 -8.56 5.83 18.85
CA ARG A 452 -9.40 6.04 20.04
C ARG A 452 -8.73 5.50 21.30
N GLU A 453 -8.15 4.30 21.24
CA GLU A 453 -7.39 3.72 22.35
C GLU A 453 -6.19 4.61 22.71
N TYR A 454 -5.43 5.07 21.71
CA TYR A 454 -4.32 5.97 21.90
C TYR A 454 -4.74 7.29 22.56
N GLU A 455 -5.82 7.92 22.08
CA GLU A 455 -6.34 9.16 22.64
C GLU A 455 -6.83 8.98 24.07
N ALA A 456 -7.50 7.87 24.39
CA ALA A 456 -7.92 7.54 25.75
C ALA A 456 -6.73 7.34 26.70
N LEU A 457 -5.71 6.56 26.28
CA LEU A 457 -4.48 6.36 27.05
C LEU A 457 -3.71 7.67 27.26
N LYS A 458 -3.70 8.54 26.23
CA LYS A 458 -3.04 9.84 26.30
C LYS A 458 -3.75 10.76 27.29
N ALA A 459 -5.07 10.85 27.22
CA ALA A 459 -5.88 11.65 28.14
C ALA A 459 -5.75 11.17 29.59
N GLU A 460 -5.76 9.85 29.83
CA GLU A 460 -5.55 9.28 31.16
C GLU A 460 -4.16 9.64 31.71
N ARG A 461 -3.12 9.53 30.87
CA ARG A 461 -1.77 9.95 31.24
C ARG A 461 -1.68 11.44 31.55
N GLU A 462 -2.27 12.29 30.72
CA GLU A 462 -2.27 13.75 30.92
C GLU A 462 -2.99 14.13 32.21
N HIS A 463 -4.13 13.50 32.51
CA HIS A 463 -4.86 13.73 33.75
C HIS A 463 -4.04 13.32 35.00
N ILE A 464 -3.39 12.15 34.97
CA ILE A 464 -2.50 11.71 36.06
C ILE A 464 -1.30 12.66 36.19
N GLN A 465 -0.73 13.11 35.08
CA GLN A 465 0.41 14.01 35.05
C GLN A 465 0.06 15.39 35.63
N GLN A 466 -1.07 15.98 35.22
CA GLN A 466 -1.59 17.25 35.77
C GLN A 466 -1.81 17.15 37.28
N PHE A 467 -2.31 16.02 37.78
CA PHE A 467 -2.46 15.78 39.21
C PHE A 467 -1.09 15.75 39.92
N ILE A 468 -0.11 15.04 39.36
CA ILE A 468 1.25 14.98 39.91
C ILE A 468 1.85 16.37 39.95
N ASP A 469 1.78 17.14 38.87
CA ASP A 469 2.39 18.47 38.76
C ASP A 469 1.74 19.47 39.72
N LYS A 470 0.41 19.45 39.85
CA LYS A 470 -0.33 20.34 40.76
C LYS A 470 -0.04 20.06 42.23
N PHE A 471 0.17 18.80 42.61
CA PHE A 471 0.36 18.39 44.01
C PHE A 471 1.79 18.00 44.38
N ARG A 472 2.76 18.15 43.46
CA ARG A 472 4.18 17.78 43.66
C ARG A 472 4.82 18.45 44.88
N TYR A 473 4.46 19.71 45.13
CA TYR A 473 5.05 20.53 46.18
C TYR A 473 4.27 20.52 47.50
N ASN A 474 3.14 19.78 47.58
CA ASN A 474 2.32 19.73 48.78
C ASN A 474 2.69 18.51 49.65
N ALA A 475 3.35 18.75 50.78
CA ALA A 475 3.83 17.72 51.70
C ALA A 475 2.71 16.82 52.25
N LYS A 476 1.47 17.32 52.41
CA LYS A 476 0.35 16.54 52.95
C LYS A 476 -0.21 15.50 51.97
N ARG A 477 0.01 15.67 50.65
CA ARG A 477 -0.50 14.78 49.59
C ARG A 477 0.58 13.90 48.93
N ALA A 478 1.79 13.87 49.51
CA ALA A 478 2.95 13.16 48.97
C ALA A 478 2.70 11.66 48.73
N SER A 479 1.98 10.98 49.63
CA SER A 479 1.63 9.55 49.47
C SER A 479 0.70 9.29 48.28
N LEU A 480 -0.25 10.19 48.03
CA LEU A 480 -1.19 10.09 46.90
C LEU A 480 -0.48 10.34 45.58
N VAL A 481 0.44 11.32 45.54
CA VAL A 481 1.28 11.60 44.37
C VAL A 481 2.20 10.41 44.06
N GLN A 482 2.82 9.79 45.07
CA GLN A 482 3.62 8.57 44.89
C GLN A 482 2.80 7.40 44.32
N SER A 483 1.55 7.24 44.77
CA SER A 483 0.63 6.23 44.23
C SER A 483 0.30 6.50 42.76
N ARG A 484 0.03 7.75 42.39
CA ARG A 484 -0.22 8.16 41.00
C ARG A 484 1.00 8.05 40.09
N ILE A 485 2.21 8.33 40.58
CA ILE A 485 3.48 8.08 39.86
C ILE A 485 3.61 6.59 39.54
N LYS A 486 3.35 5.72 40.52
CA LYS A 486 3.39 4.27 40.32
C LYS A 486 2.30 3.77 39.36
N GLN A 487 1.13 4.41 39.34
CA GLN A 487 0.09 4.14 38.33
C GLN A 487 0.55 4.54 36.93
N LEU A 488 1.18 5.71 36.78
CA LEU A 488 1.74 6.18 35.51
C LEU A 488 2.79 5.20 34.95
N GLU A 489 3.65 4.65 35.81
CA GLU A 489 4.66 3.64 35.45
C GLU A 489 4.06 2.29 35.04
N ARG A 490 2.87 1.94 35.58
CA ARG A 490 2.19 0.69 35.26
C ARG A 490 1.43 0.76 33.93
N LEU A 491 1.07 1.95 33.46
CA LEU A 491 0.38 2.13 32.18
C LEU A 491 1.27 1.68 31.02
N PRO A 492 0.73 0.93 30.04
CA PRO A 492 1.49 0.46 28.88
C PRO A 492 2.09 1.62 28.08
N PRO A 493 3.23 1.44 27.39
CA PRO A 493 3.89 2.52 26.66
C PRO A 493 2.98 3.10 25.57
N LEU A 494 3.02 4.42 25.41
CA LEU A 494 2.23 5.12 24.40
C LEU A 494 2.85 4.86 23.03
N VAL A 495 2.21 4.01 22.21
CA VAL A 495 2.62 3.78 20.82
C VAL A 495 1.66 4.58 19.94
N PRO A 496 2.12 5.62 19.22
CA PRO A 496 1.25 6.34 18.31
C PRO A 496 0.81 5.43 17.16
N PRO A 497 -0.45 5.52 16.71
CA PRO A 497 -0.89 4.78 15.53
C PRO A 497 -0.06 5.23 14.33
N GLU A 498 0.48 4.26 13.60
CA GLU A 498 1.22 4.54 12.37
C GLU A 498 0.25 5.13 11.34
N LYS A 499 0.47 6.38 10.96
CA LYS A 499 -0.26 7.03 9.87
C LYS A 499 0.56 6.90 8.59
N ASP A 500 -0.07 6.40 7.54
CA ASP A 500 0.54 6.41 6.23
C ASP A 500 0.79 7.87 5.80
N PRO A 501 1.94 8.17 5.18
CA PRO A 501 2.20 9.51 4.68
C PRO A 501 1.21 9.83 3.56
N VAL A 502 0.44 10.91 3.73
CA VAL A 502 -0.50 11.37 2.70
C VAL A 502 0.29 11.86 1.48
N VAL A 503 0.14 11.17 0.36
CA VAL A 503 0.70 11.58 -0.92
C VAL A 503 -0.26 12.60 -1.54
N GLN A 504 0.24 13.80 -1.84
CA GLN A 504 -0.50 14.80 -2.62
C GLN A 504 0.29 15.10 -3.90
N ILE A 505 -0.41 15.13 -5.03
CA ILE A 505 0.12 15.57 -6.32
C ILE A 505 -0.63 16.84 -6.71
N ARG A 506 0.09 17.95 -6.86
CA ARG A 506 -0.49 19.22 -7.32
C ARG A 506 0.00 19.54 -8.72
N LEU A 507 -0.94 19.57 -9.67
CA LEU A 507 -0.69 19.98 -11.04
C LEU A 507 -0.78 21.52 -11.16
N PRO A 508 -0.01 22.13 -12.07
CA PRO A 508 0.02 23.58 -12.25
C PRO A 508 -1.29 24.09 -12.84
N VAL A 509 -1.64 25.34 -12.52
CA VAL A 509 -2.76 26.06 -13.13
C VAL A 509 -2.36 26.50 -14.55
N CYS A 510 -3.28 26.36 -15.51
CA CYS A 510 -3.02 26.62 -16.92
C CYS A 510 -4.01 27.63 -17.50
N ASP A 511 -3.55 28.42 -18.46
CA ASP A 511 -4.40 29.37 -19.17
C ASP A 511 -5.40 28.63 -20.06
N LYS A 512 -6.65 29.10 -20.09
CA LYS A 512 -7.68 28.54 -20.98
C LYS A 512 -7.38 28.94 -22.42
N LEU A 513 -7.46 27.96 -23.34
CA LEU A 513 -7.33 28.18 -24.79
C LEU A 513 -8.74 28.20 -25.41
N SER A 514 -8.90 28.87 -26.56
CA SER A 514 -10.13 28.80 -27.33
C SER A 514 -10.28 27.42 -27.98
N SER A 515 -11.48 26.84 -27.94
CA SER A 515 -11.77 25.58 -28.63
C SER A 515 -11.96 25.80 -30.14
N PRO A 516 -11.59 24.83 -31.01
CA PRO A 516 -10.92 23.57 -30.72
C PRO A 516 -9.42 23.74 -30.45
N VAL A 517 -8.89 22.98 -29.49
CA VAL A 517 -7.46 23.02 -29.13
C VAL A 517 -6.63 22.21 -30.12
N LEU A 518 -7.13 21.01 -30.43
CA LEU A 518 -6.51 20.10 -31.40
C LEU A 518 -7.61 19.35 -32.15
N ARG A 519 -7.48 19.24 -33.47
CA ARG A 519 -8.42 18.51 -34.33
C ARG A 519 -7.64 17.68 -35.36
N LEU A 520 -8.09 16.44 -35.55
CA LEU A 520 -7.64 15.54 -36.60
C LEU A 520 -8.80 15.37 -37.57
N ASP A 521 -8.56 15.64 -38.86
CA ASP A 521 -9.54 15.48 -39.94
C ASP A 521 -9.02 14.45 -40.96
N GLU A 522 -9.77 13.35 -41.11
CA GLU A 522 -9.55 12.19 -41.97
C GLU A 522 -8.13 11.60 -41.89
N VAL A 523 -7.51 11.63 -40.71
CA VAL A 523 -6.10 11.28 -40.55
C VAL A 523 -5.86 9.79 -40.76
N SER A 524 -4.92 9.47 -41.64
CA SER A 524 -4.43 8.11 -41.89
C SER A 524 -2.91 8.05 -41.80
N PHE A 525 -2.38 6.93 -41.29
CA PHE A 525 -0.95 6.77 -41.08
C PHE A 525 -0.48 5.32 -41.26
N HIS A 526 0.68 5.17 -41.90
CA HIS A 526 1.37 3.89 -42.07
C HIS A 526 2.90 4.03 -41.93
N TYR A 527 3.56 3.12 -41.20
CA TYR A 527 5.04 3.06 -41.21
C TYR A 527 5.58 2.39 -42.48
N VAL A 528 4.84 1.41 -43.00
CA VAL A 528 5.14 0.69 -44.23
C VAL A 528 3.91 0.80 -45.14
N PRO A 529 4.05 1.14 -46.43
CA PRO A 529 2.92 1.36 -47.33
C PRO A 529 1.87 0.25 -47.32
N ASP A 530 2.32 -1.00 -47.20
CA ASP A 530 1.44 -2.19 -47.23
C ASP A 530 0.76 -2.50 -45.88
N LYS A 531 1.02 -1.70 -44.84
CA LYS A 531 0.48 -1.91 -43.48
C LYS A 531 0.00 -0.60 -42.85
N PRO A 532 -1.17 -0.09 -43.29
CA PRO A 532 -1.87 0.99 -42.60
C PRO A 532 -2.17 0.65 -41.14
N ILE A 533 -1.84 1.58 -40.25
CA ILE A 533 -2.07 1.46 -38.79
C ILE A 533 -3.30 2.26 -38.39
N LEU A 534 -3.46 3.47 -38.91
CA LEU A 534 -4.61 4.33 -38.65
C LEU A 534 -5.28 4.69 -39.96
N CYS A 535 -6.61 4.63 -40.01
CA CYS A 535 -7.39 4.97 -41.21
C CYS A 535 -8.55 5.89 -40.88
N LYS A 536 -8.60 7.03 -41.59
CA LYS A 536 -9.69 8.03 -41.54
C LYS A 536 -10.16 8.34 -40.12
N VAL A 537 -9.24 8.86 -39.32
CA VAL A 537 -9.49 9.22 -37.92
C VAL A 537 -9.94 10.68 -37.83
N ASP A 538 -11.18 10.88 -37.39
CA ASP A 538 -11.81 12.19 -37.14
C ASP A 538 -11.99 12.41 -35.63
N LEU A 539 -11.19 13.28 -35.03
CA LEU A 539 -11.19 13.50 -33.59
C LEU A 539 -10.98 14.98 -33.25
N SER A 540 -11.67 15.47 -32.22
CA SER A 540 -11.53 16.84 -31.74
C SER A 540 -11.33 16.89 -30.23
N ILE A 541 -10.36 17.70 -29.78
CA ILE A 541 -10.01 17.90 -28.37
C ILE A 541 -10.28 19.37 -28.01
N SER A 542 -11.06 19.57 -26.95
CA SER A 542 -11.32 20.87 -26.31
C SER A 542 -10.39 21.08 -25.09
N SER A 543 -10.34 22.31 -24.55
CA SER A 543 -9.48 22.64 -23.40
C SER A 543 -9.85 21.93 -22.11
N GLU A 544 -11.09 21.46 -21.98
CA GLU A 544 -11.59 20.75 -20.79
C GLU A 544 -11.85 19.27 -21.07
N SER A 545 -11.43 18.79 -22.26
CA SER A 545 -11.60 17.38 -22.64
C SER A 545 -10.89 16.44 -21.67
N ARG A 546 -11.57 15.33 -21.38
CA ARG A 546 -11.14 14.28 -20.48
C ARG A 546 -11.29 12.94 -21.19
N ILE A 547 -10.26 12.58 -21.92
CA ILE A 547 -10.29 11.49 -22.89
C ILE A 547 -9.46 10.33 -22.37
N CYS A 548 -10.03 9.13 -22.38
CA CYS A 548 -9.30 7.88 -22.22
C CYS A 548 -9.15 7.19 -23.57
N VAL A 549 -7.95 6.76 -23.96
CA VAL A 549 -7.73 5.95 -25.16
C VAL A 549 -7.54 4.49 -24.75
N VAL A 550 -8.47 3.63 -25.16
CA VAL A 550 -8.46 2.18 -24.90
C VAL A 550 -8.32 1.39 -26.21
N GLY A 551 -7.91 0.13 -26.11
CA GLY A 551 -7.74 -0.74 -27.27
C GLY A 551 -6.76 -1.87 -27.01
N GLU A 552 -6.45 -2.67 -28.02
CA GLU A 552 -5.46 -3.75 -27.91
C GLU A 552 -4.02 -3.22 -28.04
N ASN A 553 -3.06 -3.94 -27.47
CA ASN A 553 -1.65 -3.61 -27.66
C ASN A 553 -1.25 -3.82 -29.11
N GLY A 554 -0.59 -2.80 -29.67
CA GLY A 554 -0.26 -2.78 -31.10
C GLY A 554 -1.42 -2.33 -32.01
N ALA A 555 -2.57 -1.90 -31.46
CA ALA A 555 -3.63 -1.26 -32.26
C ALA A 555 -3.24 0.13 -32.78
N GLY A 556 -2.13 0.71 -32.30
CA GLY A 556 -1.64 2.02 -32.75
C GLY A 556 -1.90 3.16 -31.76
N LYS A 557 -2.22 2.90 -30.48
CA LYS A 557 -2.42 3.93 -29.44
C LYS A 557 -1.25 4.91 -29.35
N THR A 558 -0.03 4.41 -29.19
CA THR A 558 1.18 5.24 -29.13
C THR A 558 1.42 5.99 -30.45
N THR A 559 1.06 5.40 -31.60
CA THR A 559 1.13 6.08 -32.89
C THR A 559 0.13 7.24 -32.97
N LEU A 560 -1.10 7.04 -32.51
CA LEU A 560 -2.10 8.11 -32.37
C LEU A 560 -1.60 9.21 -31.45
N LEU A 561 -1.03 8.87 -30.28
CA LEU A 561 -0.45 9.86 -29.37
C LEU A 561 0.68 10.66 -30.02
N ARG A 562 1.58 10.01 -30.76
CA ARG A 562 2.67 10.70 -31.48
C ARG A 562 2.17 11.66 -32.55
N ILE A 563 1.08 11.32 -33.24
CA ILE A 563 0.40 12.22 -34.18
C ILE A 563 -0.23 13.38 -33.41
N LEU A 564 -0.92 13.13 -32.30
CA LEU A 564 -1.48 14.19 -31.44
C LEU A 564 -0.37 15.14 -30.95
N LEU A 565 0.80 14.62 -30.60
CA LEU A 565 1.95 15.43 -30.19
C LEU A 565 2.62 16.21 -31.33
N GLY A 566 2.34 15.84 -32.59
CA GLY A 566 3.01 16.41 -33.77
C GLY A 566 4.43 15.86 -33.99
N GLN A 567 4.77 14.73 -33.38
CA GLN A 567 6.05 14.02 -33.60
C GLN A 567 6.04 13.19 -34.88
N LEU A 568 4.86 12.78 -35.34
CA LEU A 568 4.64 12.08 -36.60
C LEU A 568 3.69 12.90 -37.47
N GLU A 569 4.08 13.10 -38.72
CA GLU A 569 3.20 13.69 -39.73
C GLU A 569 2.25 12.63 -40.28
N PRO A 570 0.96 12.95 -40.43
CA PRO A 570 0.00 12.03 -41.02
C PRO A 570 0.34 11.79 -42.50
N THR A 571 0.15 10.56 -42.97
CA THR A 571 0.38 10.23 -44.39
C THR A 571 -0.75 10.79 -45.27
N SER A 572 -1.95 10.87 -44.72
CA SER A 572 -3.12 11.50 -45.32
C SER A 572 -3.98 12.15 -44.22
N GLY A 573 -4.77 13.17 -44.58
CA GLY A 573 -5.55 13.97 -43.64
C GLY A 573 -4.78 15.17 -43.05
N LEU A 574 -5.44 15.92 -42.17
CA LEU A 574 -4.92 17.17 -41.60
C LEU A 574 -4.94 17.15 -40.07
N ARG A 575 -3.87 17.67 -39.47
CA ARG A 575 -3.77 17.94 -38.03
C ARG A 575 -3.80 19.45 -37.78
N HIS A 576 -4.88 19.93 -37.17
CA HIS A 576 -5.03 21.32 -36.74
C HIS A 576 -4.70 21.43 -35.24
N ALA A 577 -3.75 22.30 -34.88
CA ALA A 577 -3.40 22.58 -33.49
C ALA A 577 -3.37 24.09 -33.24
N HIS A 578 -3.88 24.51 -32.08
CA HIS A 578 -3.86 25.91 -31.68
C HIS A 578 -2.42 26.43 -31.49
N ARG A 579 -2.09 27.64 -31.97
CA ARG A 579 -0.71 28.18 -31.99
C ARG A 579 -0.09 28.31 -30.60
N GLY A 580 -0.91 28.57 -29.58
CA GLY A 580 -0.47 28.69 -28.18
C GLY A 580 -0.49 27.38 -27.39
N LEU A 581 -0.75 26.23 -28.02
CA LEU A 581 -0.87 24.95 -27.34
C LEU A 581 0.48 24.47 -26.79
N ARG A 582 0.57 24.34 -25.47
CA ARG A 582 1.70 23.66 -24.80
C ARG A 582 1.29 22.24 -24.43
N LEU A 583 2.08 21.26 -24.87
CA LEU A 583 1.82 19.83 -24.65
C LEU A 583 2.77 19.29 -23.58
N GLY A 584 2.21 18.59 -22.59
CA GLY A 584 2.97 17.78 -21.64
C GLY A 584 2.80 16.32 -22.01
N TYR A 585 3.90 15.64 -22.34
CA TYR A 585 3.87 14.21 -22.66
C TYR A 585 4.56 13.41 -21.56
N PHE A 586 3.89 12.35 -21.12
CA PHE A 586 4.44 11.32 -20.25
C PHE A 586 4.40 10.00 -21.02
N SER A 587 5.57 9.47 -21.39
CA SER A 587 5.66 8.17 -22.08
C SER A 587 6.02 7.05 -21.12
N GLN A 588 5.70 5.81 -21.50
CA GLN A 588 6.09 4.62 -20.76
C GLN A 588 7.61 4.51 -20.52
N HIS A 589 8.43 5.01 -21.44
CA HIS A 589 9.91 5.02 -21.35
C HIS A 589 10.49 6.34 -20.82
N HIS A 590 9.67 7.25 -20.28
CA HIS A 590 10.20 8.52 -19.76
C HIS A 590 11.17 8.33 -18.58
N VAL A 591 10.99 7.27 -17.79
CA VAL A 591 11.90 6.95 -16.69
C VAL A 591 13.29 6.57 -17.21
N ASP A 592 13.36 5.86 -18.34
CA ASP A 592 14.62 5.44 -18.98
C ASP A 592 15.38 6.63 -19.62
N GLN A 593 14.67 7.73 -19.90
CA GLN A 593 15.27 8.96 -20.43
C GLN A 593 15.87 9.84 -19.32
N LEU A 594 15.64 9.52 -18.05
CA LEU A 594 16.22 10.27 -16.93
C LEU A 594 17.71 9.95 -16.81
N ASP A 595 18.53 10.98 -16.62
CA ASP A 595 19.95 10.82 -16.35
C ASP A 595 20.14 10.28 -14.91
N LEU A 596 20.42 8.98 -14.80
CA LEU A 596 20.50 8.26 -13.53
C LEU A 596 21.64 8.76 -12.63
N GLY A 597 22.64 9.45 -13.20
CA GLY A 597 23.77 10.00 -12.47
C GLY A 597 23.48 11.34 -11.78
N LEU A 598 22.43 12.04 -12.19
CA LEU A 598 22.07 13.35 -11.63
C LEU A 598 21.11 13.22 -10.44
N SER A 599 21.12 14.18 -9.53
CA SER A 599 20.06 14.32 -8.54
C SER A 599 18.76 14.87 -9.15
N GLY A 600 17.63 14.62 -8.51
CA GLY A 600 16.33 15.12 -8.98
C GLY A 600 16.28 16.65 -9.11
N LEU A 601 16.96 17.36 -8.20
CA LEU A 601 17.10 18.81 -8.24
C LEU A 601 17.97 19.28 -9.41
N GLU A 602 19.18 18.71 -9.55
CA GLU A 602 20.10 19.04 -10.64
C GLU A 602 19.51 18.74 -12.01
N PHE A 603 18.71 17.67 -12.13
CA PHE A 603 18.00 17.31 -13.34
C PHE A 603 17.04 18.43 -13.78
N LEU A 604 16.25 18.98 -12.85
CA LEU A 604 15.36 20.11 -13.15
C LEU A 604 16.13 21.38 -13.49
N MET A 605 17.20 21.69 -12.75
CA MET A 605 18.07 22.85 -13.00
C MET A 605 18.70 22.80 -14.39
N ARG A 606 19.16 21.62 -14.82
CA ARG A 606 19.77 21.43 -16.15
C ARG A 606 18.74 21.51 -17.27
N LYS A 607 17.53 20.97 -17.05
CA LYS A 607 16.45 20.98 -18.04
C LYS A 607 15.80 22.36 -18.20
N PHE A 608 15.71 23.13 -17.12
CA PHE A 608 15.09 24.44 -17.09
C PHE A 608 16.01 25.44 -16.39
N PRO A 609 17.02 26.04 -17.03
CA PRO A 609 18.03 26.86 -16.34
C PRO A 609 17.55 28.23 -15.84
N SER A 610 16.29 28.60 -16.11
CA SER A 610 15.79 29.97 -15.94
C SER A 610 15.15 30.26 -14.57
N GLN A 611 15.01 29.28 -13.69
CA GLN A 611 14.31 29.43 -12.39
C GLN A 611 15.28 29.30 -11.20
N THR A 612 14.83 29.78 -10.04
CA THR A 612 15.57 29.69 -8.77
C THR A 612 15.49 28.29 -8.15
N GLU A 613 16.49 27.93 -7.35
CA GLU A 613 16.54 26.63 -6.67
C GLU A 613 15.31 26.36 -5.78
N GLN A 614 14.79 27.40 -5.12
CA GLN A 614 13.58 27.28 -4.30
C GLN A 614 12.36 26.82 -5.11
N ILE A 615 12.25 27.23 -6.38
CA ILE A 615 11.13 26.88 -7.26
C ILE A 615 11.22 25.39 -7.62
N TYR A 616 12.40 24.87 -7.96
CA TYR A 616 12.56 23.43 -8.23
C TYR A 616 12.29 22.58 -6.99
N ARG A 617 12.75 23.01 -5.80
CA ARG A 617 12.42 22.34 -4.53
C ARG A 617 10.92 22.33 -4.27
N SER A 618 10.25 23.47 -4.45
CA SER A 618 8.80 23.58 -4.28
C SER A 618 8.05 22.69 -5.28
N GLN A 619 8.51 22.63 -6.53
CA GLN A 619 7.95 21.78 -7.57
C GLN A 619 8.12 20.29 -7.23
N LEU A 620 9.30 19.84 -6.81
CA LEU A 620 9.52 18.46 -6.38
C LEU A 620 8.68 18.10 -5.14
N ALA A 621 8.57 19.03 -4.19
CA ALA A 621 7.71 18.87 -3.01
C ALA A 621 6.22 18.74 -3.37
N ALA A 622 5.75 19.41 -4.43
CA ALA A 622 4.39 19.29 -4.94
C ALA A 622 4.03 17.89 -5.48
N PHE A 623 5.05 17.06 -5.79
CA PHE A 623 4.91 15.64 -6.16
C PHE A 623 5.38 14.71 -5.03
N ASN A 624 5.40 15.21 -3.78
CA ASN A 624 5.77 14.47 -2.58
C ASN A 624 7.20 13.87 -2.62
N ILE A 625 8.14 14.58 -3.26
CA ILE A 625 9.57 14.29 -3.21
C ILE A 625 10.16 15.21 -2.14
N THR A 626 10.60 14.61 -1.03
CA THR A 626 11.20 15.35 0.09
C THR A 626 12.58 15.88 -0.27
N ASP A 627 13.06 16.88 0.44
CA ASP A 627 14.35 17.54 0.16
C ASP A 627 15.53 16.55 0.19
N MET A 628 15.53 15.59 1.11
CA MET A 628 16.55 14.53 1.15
C MET A 628 16.51 13.63 -0.10
N LEU A 629 15.32 13.31 -0.62
CA LEU A 629 15.18 12.50 -1.84
C LEU A 629 15.52 13.30 -3.09
N ALA A 630 15.28 14.61 -3.09
CA ALA A 630 15.61 15.50 -4.21
C ALA A 630 17.12 15.61 -4.47
N MET A 631 17.93 15.50 -3.41
CA MET A 631 19.39 15.53 -3.46
C MET A 631 20.03 14.16 -3.79
N GLN A 632 19.26 13.08 -3.71
CA GLN A 632 19.76 11.75 -4.07
C GLN A 632 19.83 11.56 -5.58
N PRO A 633 20.79 10.77 -6.09
CA PRO A 633 20.88 10.45 -7.51
C PRO A 633 19.61 9.71 -7.95
N ILE A 634 19.10 10.05 -9.14
CA ILE A 634 17.88 9.46 -9.68
C ILE A 634 18.01 7.94 -9.78
N GLY A 635 19.21 7.42 -10.05
CA GLY A 635 19.51 5.99 -10.07
C GLY A 635 19.06 5.21 -8.83
N SER A 636 19.24 5.78 -7.63
CA SER A 636 18.91 5.11 -6.36
C SER A 636 17.43 5.23 -5.97
N LEU A 637 16.65 6.06 -6.66
CA LEU A 637 15.23 6.24 -6.39
C LEU A 637 14.43 5.01 -6.85
N SER A 638 13.32 4.73 -6.18
CA SER A 638 12.38 3.68 -6.63
C SER A 638 11.70 4.07 -7.95
N GLY A 639 11.21 3.11 -8.72
CA GLY A 639 10.50 3.39 -9.99
C GLY A 639 9.36 4.41 -9.84
N GLY A 640 8.57 4.30 -8.75
CA GLY A 640 7.52 5.27 -8.45
C GLY A 640 8.04 6.66 -8.05
N GLN A 641 9.20 6.75 -7.39
CA GLN A 641 9.85 8.04 -7.12
C GLN A 641 10.40 8.67 -8.41
N LYS A 642 11.04 7.87 -9.29
CA LYS A 642 11.51 8.31 -10.61
C LYS A 642 10.37 8.85 -11.46
N SER A 643 9.23 8.16 -11.48
CA SER A 643 8.03 8.59 -12.19
C SER A 643 7.52 9.94 -11.67
N ARG A 644 7.52 10.14 -10.34
CA ARG A 644 7.16 11.44 -9.73
C ARG A 644 8.11 12.58 -10.11
N VAL A 645 9.42 12.32 -10.21
CA VAL A 645 10.39 13.30 -10.72
C VAL A 645 10.06 13.66 -12.17
N ALA A 646 9.74 12.67 -13.01
CA ALA A 646 9.35 12.89 -14.39
C ALA A 646 8.04 13.71 -14.51
N PHE A 647 7.04 13.43 -13.67
CA PHE A 647 5.82 14.24 -13.60
C PHE A 647 6.11 15.69 -13.19
N ALA A 648 6.95 15.90 -12.18
CA ALA A 648 7.37 17.22 -11.74
C ALA A 648 8.04 18.01 -12.87
N ALA A 649 8.93 17.35 -13.63
CA ALA A 649 9.63 17.94 -14.77
C ALA A 649 8.70 18.27 -15.94
N MET A 650 7.70 17.43 -16.22
CA MET A 650 6.70 17.70 -17.24
C MET A 650 5.85 18.92 -16.88
N CYS A 651 5.42 18.99 -15.62
CA CYS A 651 4.56 20.07 -15.13
C CYS A 651 5.27 21.43 -15.06
N MET A 652 6.60 21.45 -14.98
CA MET A 652 7.38 22.69 -14.99
C MET A 652 7.19 23.51 -16.28
N SER A 653 6.79 22.86 -17.39
CA SER A 653 6.53 23.54 -18.67
C SER A 653 5.13 24.18 -18.77
N ASN A 654 4.32 24.12 -17.71
CA ASN A 654 2.92 24.59 -17.66
C ASN A 654 2.08 24.17 -18.89
N PRO A 655 1.96 22.86 -19.17
CA PRO A 655 1.26 22.35 -20.35
C PRO A 655 -0.24 22.59 -20.29
N ASN A 656 -0.88 23.02 -21.38
CA ASN A 656 -2.35 23.17 -21.46
C ASN A 656 -3.07 21.84 -21.76
N LEU A 657 -2.37 20.88 -22.36
CA LEU A 657 -2.89 19.54 -22.66
C LEU A 657 -1.86 18.50 -22.19
N LEU A 658 -2.30 17.60 -21.31
CA LEU A 658 -1.52 16.49 -20.79
C LEU A 658 -1.83 15.23 -21.57
N VAL A 659 -0.80 14.57 -22.09
CA VAL A 659 -0.88 13.28 -22.77
C VAL A 659 -0.10 12.27 -21.96
N LEU A 660 -0.79 11.30 -21.37
CA LEU A 660 -0.24 10.34 -20.43
C LEU A 660 -0.36 8.93 -21.00
N ASP A 661 0.76 8.29 -21.32
CA ASP A 661 0.82 6.91 -21.81
C ASP A 661 1.20 5.96 -20.67
N GLU A 662 0.22 5.21 -20.17
CA GLU A 662 0.32 4.27 -19.04
C GLU A 662 1.01 4.85 -17.78
N PRO A 663 0.45 5.94 -17.20
CA PRO A 663 1.08 6.65 -16.07
C PRO A 663 1.06 5.86 -14.76
N THR A 664 0.24 4.82 -14.65
CA THR A 664 0.10 3.98 -13.45
C THR A 664 1.26 3.00 -13.28
N ASN A 665 2.07 2.80 -14.32
CA ASN A 665 3.20 1.89 -14.28
C ASN A 665 4.19 2.29 -13.17
N HIS A 666 4.51 1.33 -12.31
CA HIS A 666 5.42 1.50 -11.16
C HIS A 666 4.95 2.50 -10.08
N LEU A 667 3.70 2.98 -10.13
CA LEU A 667 3.12 3.83 -9.08
C LEU A 667 2.45 2.99 -8.00
N ASP A 668 2.60 3.41 -6.75
CA ASP A 668 1.86 2.84 -5.63
C ASP A 668 0.39 3.28 -5.66
N VAL A 669 -0.49 2.48 -5.05
CA VAL A 669 -1.94 2.73 -4.98
C VAL A 669 -2.28 4.12 -4.43
N GLU A 670 -1.56 4.55 -3.38
CA GLU A 670 -1.69 5.90 -2.80
C GLU A 670 -1.34 7.00 -3.80
N THR A 671 -0.31 6.77 -4.61
CA THR A 671 0.16 7.74 -5.61
C THR A 671 -0.79 7.81 -6.80
N ILE A 672 -1.39 6.68 -7.21
CA ILE A 672 -2.41 6.64 -8.25
C ILE A 672 -3.64 7.43 -7.81
N SER A 673 -4.11 7.25 -6.56
CA SER A 673 -5.21 8.04 -6.02
C SER A 673 -4.90 9.54 -6.01
N ALA A 674 -3.68 9.91 -5.56
CA ALA A 674 -3.24 11.30 -5.56
C ALA A 674 -3.15 11.89 -6.97
N LEU A 675 -2.73 11.09 -7.96
CA LEU A 675 -2.66 11.49 -9.36
C LEU A 675 -4.07 11.68 -9.94
N ALA A 676 -5.01 10.78 -9.63
CA ALA A 676 -6.41 10.90 -10.05
C ALA A 676 -7.04 12.20 -9.51
N ASP A 677 -6.83 12.49 -8.22
CA ASP A 677 -7.30 13.73 -7.60
C ASP A 677 -6.65 14.97 -8.24
N GLY A 678 -5.34 14.90 -8.52
CA GLY A 678 -4.60 15.96 -9.21
C GLY A 678 -5.14 16.23 -10.63
N LEU A 679 -5.36 15.17 -11.42
CA LEU A 679 -5.88 15.26 -12.80
C LEU A 679 -7.33 15.76 -12.85
N ARG A 680 -8.14 15.41 -11.85
CA ARG A 680 -9.50 15.93 -11.71
C ARG A 680 -9.50 17.45 -11.46
N LEU A 681 -8.57 17.95 -10.64
CA LEU A 681 -8.45 19.38 -10.32
C LEU A 681 -7.75 20.20 -11.42
N PHE A 682 -7.10 19.55 -12.38
CA PHE A 682 -6.39 20.22 -13.47
C PHE A 682 -7.36 20.97 -14.40
N GLN A 683 -7.00 22.18 -14.84
CA GLN A 683 -7.90 23.01 -15.66
C GLN A 683 -7.70 22.83 -17.17
N GLY A 684 -6.59 22.22 -17.59
CA GLY A 684 -6.31 21.92 -19.00
C GLY A 684 -6.90 20.60 -19.46
N GLY A 685 -6.67 20.22 -20.72
CA GLY A 685 -7.17 18.96 -21.28
C GLY A 685 -6.31 17.77 -20.87
N VAL A 686 -6.89 16.59 -20.76
CA VAL A 686 -6.18 15.35 -20.42
C VAL A 686 -6.53 14.25 -21.42
N VAL A 687 -5.51 13.65 -22.02
CA VAL A 687 -5.57 12.43 -22.82
C VAL A 687 -4.79 11.36 -22.07
N LEU A 688 -5.49 10.32 -21.64
CA LEU A 688 -4.95 9.24 -20.82
C LEU A 688 -5.02 7.92 -21.58
N VAL A 689 -3.91 7.20 -21.69
CA VAL A 689 -3.88 5.76 -22.00
C VAL A 689 -3.64 5.05 -20.68
N SER A 690 -4.58 4.24 -20.25
CA SER A 690 -4.42 3.43 -19.04
C SER A 690 -5.28 2.18 -19.12
N HIS A 691 -4.91 1.18 -18.34
CA HIS A 691 -5.70 -0.01 -18.03
C HIS A 691 -6.35 0.06 -16.64
N ASP A 692 -6.11 1.10 -15.85
CA ASP A 692 -6.70 1.26 -14.52
C ASP A 692 -8.13 1.82 -14.63
N GLU A 693 -9.12 0.98 -14.37
CA GLU A 693 -10.55 1.34 -14.42
C GLU A 693 -10.88 2.53 -13.51
N ARG A 694 -10.38 2.53 -12.27
CA ARG A 694 -10.77 3.55 -11.29
C ARG A 694 -10.19 4.91 -11.68
N LEU A 695 -8.95 4.94 -12.19
CA LEU A 695 -8.35 6.16 -12.70
C LEU A 695 -9.17 6.72 -13.88
N ILE A 696 -9.57 5.84 -14.80
CA ILE A 696 -10.38 6.22 -15.97
C ILE A 696 -11.74 6.74 -15.53
N GLU A 697 -12.46 6.04 -14.66
CA GLU A 697 -13.78 6.45 -14.17
C GLU A 697 -13.74 7.77 -13.37
N THR A 698 -12.65 8.02 -12.64
CA THR A 698 -12.52 9.23 -11.81
C THR A 698 -12.17 10.46 -12.65
N VAL A 699 -11.41 10.29 -13.74
CA VAL A 699 -10.82 11.40 -14.51
C VAL A 699 -11.47 11.60 -15.87
N CYS A 700 -11.83 10.53 -16.58
CA CYS A 700 -12.22 10.55 -17.98
C CYS A 700 -13.74 10.56 -18.17
N ASN A 701 -14.21 11.37 -19.12
CA ASN A 701 -15.62 11.48 -19.49
C ASN A 701 -15.91 10.84 -20.85
N GLU A 702 -14.90 10.81 -21.72
CA GLU A 702 -14.99 10.24 -23.07
C GLU A 702 -13.98 9.10 -23.20
N VAL A 703 -14.38 8.01 -23.87
CA VAL A 703 -13.52 6.86 -24.15
C VAL A 703 -13.35 6.72 -25.66
N TRP A 704 -12.12 6.79 -26.14
CA TRP A 704 -11.74 6.57 -27.52
C TRP A 704 -11.23 5.14 -27.68
N VAL A 705 -11.90 4.34 -28.50
CA VAL A 705 -11.52 2.96 -28.75
C VAL A 705 -10.71 2.86 -30.03
N CYS A 706 -9.48 2.36 -29.91
CA CYS A 706 -8.62 1.96 -31.01
C CYS A 706 -8.83 0.46 -31.30
N THR A 707 -9.68 0.14 -32.27
CA THR A 707 -9.91 -1.25 -32.68
C THR A 707 -9.08 -1.57 -33.91
N ARG A 708 -8.32 -2.67 -33.86
CA ARG A 708 -7.59 -3.21 -35.00
C ARG A 708 -8.57 -3.96 -35.89
N MET A 709 -8.79 -3.50 -37.12
CA MET A 709 -9.58 -4.28 -38.08
C MET A 709 -8.77 -5.51 -38.50
N GLY A 710 -9.29 -6.70 -38.19
CA GLY A 710 -8.81 -7.95 -38.78
C GLY A 710 -9.11 -8.00 -40.28
N GLN A 711 -8.48 -8.94 -40.99
CA GLN A 711 -8.82 -9.30 -42.37
C GLN A 711 -10.20 -9.99 -42.42
N THR A 712 -11.27 -9.35 -41.96
CA THR A 712 -12.62 -9.85 -42.13
C THR A 712 -13.21 -9.27 -43.40
N GLN A 713 -13.41 -10.16 -44.36
CA GLN A 713 -13.97 -9.93 -45.69
C GLN A 713 -15.25 -9.08 -45.60
N ALA A 714 -15.17 -7.78 -45.93
CA ALA A 714 -16.28 -6.92 -46.35
C ALA A 714 -15.91 -5.44 -46.56
N SER A 715 -14.73 -4.96 -46.13
CA SER A 715 -14.32 -3.57 -46.40
C SER A 715 -12.83 -3.46 -46.73
N ASP A 716 -12.51 -2.82 -47.86
CA ASP A 716 -11.16 -2.56 -48.40
C ASP A 716 -10.27 -1.65 -47.53
N LEU A 717 -10.59 -1.46 -46.25
CA LEU A 717 -9.80 -0.68 -45.31
C LEU A 717 -9.02 -1.60 -44.37
N GLN A 718 -7.76 -1.86 -44.72
CA GLN A 718 -6.79 -2.37 -43.77
C GLN A 718 -6.42 -1.22 -42.82
N GLY A 719 -6.51 -1.40 -41.50
CA GLY A 719 -6.05 -0.42 -40.51
C GLY A 719 -6.95 -0.30 -39.28
N SER A 720 -6.43 0.26 -38.19
CA SER A 720 -7.21 0.50 -36.97
C SER A 720 -8.10 1.72 -37.14
N ARG A 721 -9.35 1.59 -36.67
CA ARG A 721 -10.29 2.72 -36.55
C ARG A 721 -10.28 3.23 -35.12
N VAL A 722 -10.38 4.55 -34.98
CA VAL A 722 -10.54 5.20 -33.68
C VAL A 722 -11.89 5.89 -33.67
N TYR A 723 -12.73 5.55 -32.71
CA TYR A 723 -14.04 6.15 -32.53
C TYR A 723 -14.30 6.45 -31.05
N ALA A 724 -15.11 7.48 -30.79
CA ALA A 724 -15.48 7.87 -29.44
C ALA A 724 -16.74 7.11 -29.00
N LEU A 725 -16.67 6.43 -27.86
CA LEU A 725 -17.83 5.92 -27.13
C LEU A 725 -18.41 7.03 -26.24
N LYS A 726 -19.73 7.19 -26.28
CA LYS A 726 -20.46 8.16 -25.46
C LYS A 726 -20.88 7.59 -24.10
N ASP A 727 -21.10 6.28 -23.97
CA ASP A 727 -21.64 5.67 -22.75
C ASP A 727 -20.54 5.08 -21.83
N GLY A 728 -19.28 5.50 -22.02
CA GLY A 728 -18.17 5.30 -21.10
C GLY A 728 -17.55 3.90 -21.09
N LEU A 729 -16.77 3.61 -20.04
CA LEU A 729 -16.00 2.38 -19.86
C LEU A 729 -16.85 1.09 -19.63
N PRO A 730 -17.99 1.14 -18.91
CA PRO A 730 -18.80 -0.06 -18.67
C PRO A 730 -19.36 -0.71 -19.94
N GLU A 731 -19.76 0.10 -20.93
CA GLU A 731 -20.24 -0.39 -22.23
C GLU A 731 -19.11 -1.11 -22.99
N TYR A 732 -17.90 -0.53 -22.99
CA TYR A 732 -16.71 -1.15 -23.57
C TYR A 732 -16.40 -2.51 -22.92
N LYS A 733 -16.44 -2.60 -21.58
CA LYS A 733 -16.24 -3.87 -20.87
C LYS A 733 -17.29 -4.92 -21.26
N LYS A 734 -18.56 -4.52 -21.39
CA LYS A 734 -19.64 -5.44 -21.79
C LYS A 734 -19.43 -5.95 -23.21
N ALA A 735 -19.06 -5.07 -24.15
CA ALA A 735 -18.74 -5.45 -25.51
C ALA A 735 -17.58 -6.46 -25.56
N VAL A 736 -16.49 -6.17 -24.84
CA VAL A 736 -15.31 -7.06 -24.77
C VAL A 736 -15.67 -8.42 -24.14
N ARG A 737 -16.46 -8.45 -23.06
CA ARG A 737 -16.92 -9.71 -22.46
C ARG A 737 -17.77 -10.53 -23.42
N MET A 738 -18.70 -9.90 -24.15
CA MET A 738 -19.51 -10.58 -25.16
C MET A 738 -18.65 -11.17 -26.29
N GLU A 739 -17.64 -10.44 -26.76
CA GLU A 739 -16.71 -10.96 -27.77
C GLU A 739 -15.91 -12.16 -27.25
N LEU A 740 -15.39 -12.09 -26.01
CA LEU A 740 -14.66 -13.20 -25.39
C LEU A 740 -15.55 -14.44 -25.16
N ASP A 741 -16.81 -14.22 -24.76
CA ASP A 741 -17.80 -15.29 -24.55
C ASP A 741 -18.22 -15.96 -25.87
N GLN A 742 -18.31 -15.18 -26.96
CA GLN A 742 -18.56 -15.72 -28.30
C GLN A 742 -17.38 -16.53 -28.83
N MET A 743 -16.16 -16.21 -28.43
CA MET A 743 -14.94 -16.92 -28.85
C MET A 743 -14.64 -18.18 -28.05
N THR A 744 -15.18 -18.29 -26.83
CA THR A 744 -15.03 -19.47 -25.97
C THR A 744 -16.08 -20.55 -26.24
N LYS A 745 -17.20 -20.18 -26.86
CA LYS A 745 -18.20 -21.09 -27.44
C LYS A 745 -17.77 -21.55 -28.83
#